data_AF-A0A7Y4IE40-F1
#
_entry.id   AF-A0A7Y4IE40-F1
#
_cell.length_a   1.000
_cell.length_b   1.000
_cell.length_c   1.000
_cell.angle_alpha   90.00
_cell.angle_beta   90.00
_cell.angle_gamma   90.00
#
_symmetry.space_group_name_H-M   'P 1'
#
loop_
_entity.id
_entity.type
_entity.pdbx_description
1 polymer ?
#
loop_
_entity_poly.entity_id
_entity_poly.type
_entity_poly.pdbx_seq_one_letter_code
_entity_poly.pdbx_strand_id
1 'polypeptide(L)'
;MKVGEDVVATFKSRQPNARPEGVRAKAELVWTDRVSSPGATYIAPHFSQFALASGDYVIVRAPDGSREYRYEGFGKGEGNAPLKGGFWSGHISGDVAIVELWSVGGHAKSGYTIDRFARGFANLAALGEGLDNEALCGPDDSRNARCYQTSDPRQYKHSRAVARLLINGSGACTGWLVGNQGHVMTNEHCIGNTSDALNTDFEFMAEGGACTSACNSWFGCPGTVVATTSTLIAVDAPRDYALVRLPTNPTATYGYLQLRNSTALVDERIYIPQHPAAWGKHIARNSTHASDASGFAEIFALNRPACSPGGPPDIGYYADTQGGSSGSPVIANSDHRVVALHHCANCPNRGVPITSIISHLGSLLPQCALRSATCPDPYDVWMRDTWSDTGLEPDSATAGQDMWASPYIWIRRNPDGVANPHVHQNPELGVTNYAYVKLHGGPRPGATGRLKLYYANASTGLAWPTDWTQFGDVAVNGFTPDTHIVQAPWSSLPGEGHYCLVARWESAADPMSFTETTDIDTNVRQNNNIIWRNVNIVDLESGSEEVHFIVRNVHEGIRALRLAVRVPAADRQRPFPGNGGRVVVRLPDELFKRWVEVGGKAEGMKMLREGEFEVVSPEGGVFHELPLGFREEHQLRMFFERSADATPEPYHLEVVQFDQDKPDRESLGGIGYDIYTHGEPKPKE
;
A
#
# COMPACT_ATOMS: atom_id res chain seq x y z
N MET A 1 -22.10 15.63 -14.02
CA MET A 1 -22.89 15.19 -15.20
C MET A 1 -24.33 15.00 -14.80
N LYS A 2 -25.30 15.22 -15.70
CA LYS A 2 -26.73 14.96 -15.43
C LYS A 2 -27.14 13.59 -15.99
N VAL A 3 -27.76 12.76 -15.17
CA VAL A 3 -28.13 11.36 -15.47
C VAL A 3 -29.63 11.06 -15.34
N GLY A 4 -30.41 12.09 -15.02
CA GLY A 4 -31.85 12.03 -14.93
C GLY A 4 -32.46 13.40 -14.83
N GLU A 5 -33.76 13.45 -14.58
CA GLU A 5 -34.51 14.69 -14.38
C GLU A 5 -35.60 14.53 -13.34
N ASP A 6 -35.99 15.67 -12.75
CA ASP A 6 -37.08 15.77 -11.81
C ASP A 6 -38.43 15.75 -12.54
N VAL A 7 -39.31 14.86 -12.12
CA VAL A 7 -40.71 14.81 -12.53
C VAL A 7 -41.56 15.28 -11.36
N VAL A 8 -42.26 16.40 -11.54
CA VAL A 8 -43.18 16.93 -10.52
C VAL A 8 -44.42 16.05 -10.49
N ALA A 9 -44.63 15.37 -9.35
CA ALA A 9 -45.77 14.53 -9.11
C ALA A 9 -45.98 14.38 -7.60
N THR A 10 -47.19 14.65 -7.13
CA THR A 10 -47.48 14.64 -5.69
C THR A 10 -48.12 13.33 -5.24
N PHE A 11 -47.51 12.70 -4.24
CA PHE A 11 -48.06 11.53 -3.53
C PHE A 11 -48.08 11.85 -2.04
N LYS A 12 -49.16 11.49 -1.34
CA LYS A 12 -49.30 11.81 0.07
C LYS A 12 -49.87 10.62 0.82
N SER A 13 -49.16 10.17 1.86
CA SER A 13 -49.69 9.13 2.73
C SER A 13 -50.91 9.63 3.50
N ARG A 14 -51.89 8.75 3.70
CA ARG A 14 -52.96 9.02 4.67
C ARG A 14 -52.41 8.88 6.09
N GLN A 15 -52.94 9.66 7.03
CA GLN A 15 -52.62 9.47 8.44
C GLN A 15 -53.14 8.10 8.90
N PRO A 16 -52.33 7.27 9.59
CA PRO A 16 -52.81 6.04 10.19
C PRO A 16 -53.90 6.36 11.24
N ASN A 17 -54.98 5.56 11.27
CA ASN A 17 -55.97 5.66 12.34
C ASN A 17 -55.29 5.37 13.70
N ALA A 18 -55.51 6.22 14.70
CA ALA A 18 -54.98 6.00 16.05
C ALA A 18 -55.54 4.67 16.62
N ARG A 19 -54.66 3.78 17.11
CA ARG A 19 -55.07 2.60 17.89
C ARG A 19 -55.05 2.92 19.39
N PRO A 20 -55.91 2.30 20.22
CA PRO A 20 -55.90 2.49 21.66
C PRO A 20 -54.52 2.18 22.28
N GLU A 21 -54.10 2.99 23.25
CA GLU A 21 -52.84 2.78 23.98
C GLU A 21 -52.82 1.41 24.69
N GLY A 22 -51.66 0.73 24.65
CA GLY A 22 -51.40 -0.48 25.46
C GLY A 22 -51.18 -1.78 24.68
N VAL A 23 -51.33 -1.80 23.35
CA VAL A 23 -50.98 -2.97 22.51
C VAL A 23 -49.74 -2.65 21.68
N ARG A 24 -48.59 -3.27 21.98
CA ARG A 24 -47.46 -3.30 21.03
C ARG A 24 -47.85 -4.15 19.83
N ALA A 25 -48.52 -3.54 18.85
CA ALA A 25 -48.92 -4.21 17.64
C ALA A 25 -47.70 -4.46 16.74
N LYS A 26 -47.69 -5.61 16.08
CA LYS A 26 -46.83 -5.85 14.91
C LYS A 26 -47.13 -4.76 13.88
N ALA A 27 -46.10 -4.21 13.23
CA ALA A 27 -46.30 -3.20 12.20
C ALA A 27 -47.14 -3.78 11.05
N GLU A 28 -48.14 -3.03 10.60
CA GLU A 28 -49.03 -3.39 9.50
C GLU A 28 -48.87 -2.37 8.36
N LEU A 29 -48.98 -2.85 7.12
CA LEU A 29 -48.98 -2.00 5.94
C LEU A 29 -50.28 -1.18 5.91
N VAL A 30 -50.16 0.14 6.03
CA VAL A 30 -51.32 1.06 6.12
C VAL A 30 -51.48 1.93 4.87
N TRP A 31 -50.43 2.07 4.06
CA TRP A 31 -50.49 2.86 2.83
C TRP A 31 -49.45 2.39 1.81
N THR A 32 -49.77 2.50 0.52
CA THR A 32 -48.86 2.21 -0.59
C THR A 32 -49.05 3.20 -1.72
N ASP A 33 -47.97 3.82 -2.16
CA ASP A 33 -47.89 4.57 -3.41
C ASP A 33 -47.03 3.81 -4.43
N ARG A 34 -47.41 3.92 -5.70
CA ARG A 34 -46.63 3.42 -6.85
C ARG A 34 -46.15 4.61 -7.66
N VAL A 35 -44.83 4.87 -7.62
CA VAL A 35 -44.19 5.93 -8.39
C VAL A 35 -43.58 5.30 -9.63
N SER A 36 -43.95 5.77 -10.82
CA SER A 36 -43.48 5.16 -12.07
C SER A 36 -43.29 6.15 -13.20
N SER A 37 -42.29 5.91 -14.05
CA SER A 37 -42.07 6.65 -15.29
C SER A 37 -41.55 5.67 -16.37
N PRO A 38 -42.40 5.22 -17.30
CA PRO A 38 -42.05 4.18 -18.27
C PRO A 38 -40.72 4.44 -18.98
N GLY A 39 -39.86 3.41 -19.00
CA GLY A 39 -38.54 3.48 -19.64
C GLY A 39 -37.46 4.19 -18.84
N ALA A 40 -37.74 4.66 -17.61
CA ALA A 40 -36.70 5.18 -16.73
C ALA A 40 -35.73 4.07 -16.27
N THR A 41 -34.44 4.39 -16.15
CA THR A 41 -33.43 3.44 -15.62
C THR A 41 -33.44 3.31 -14.11
N TYR A 42 -33.96 4.32 -13.41
CA TYR A 42 -34.23 4.30 -11.98
C TYR A 42 -35.33 5.31 -11.63
N ILE A 43 -35.91 5.14 -10.44
CA ILE A 43 -36.81 6.08 -9.79
C ILE A 43 -36.26 6.40 -8.39
N ALA A 44 -36.20 7.69 -8.04
CA ALA A 44 -35.87 8.15 -6.69
C ALA A 44 -36.89 9.20 -6.22
N PRO A 45 -37.84 8.87 -5.33
CA PRO A 45 -38.75 9.84 -4.74
C PRO A 45 -38.05 10.92 -3.90
N HIS A 46 -38.53 12.17 -4.00
CA HIS A 46 -38.18 13.26 -3.10
C HIS A 46 -39.30 13.49 -2.08
N PHE A 47 -38.98 13.38 -0.80
CA PHE A 47 -39.91 13.61 0.30
C PHE A 47 -39.79 15.05 0.80
N SER A 48 -40.70 15.93 0.39
CA SER A 48 -40.80 17.32 0.90
C SER A 48 -41.32 17.41 2.33
N GLN A 49 -42.07 16.41 2.79
CA GLN A 49 -42.51 16.27 4.18
C GLN A 49 -42.32 14.83 4.63
N PHE A 50 -41.71 14.64 5.80
CA PHE A 50 -41.53 13.32 6.38
C PHE A 50 -41.48 13.43 7.91
N ALA A 51 -42.53 12.97 8.58
CA ALA A 51 -42.58 12.85 10.02
C ALA A 51 -43.47 11.67 10.40
N LEU A 52 -42.85 10.62 10.91
CA LEU A 52 -43.50 9.39 11.32
C LEU A 52 -43.66 9.33 12.84
N ALA A 53 -44.67 8.60 13.29
CA ALA A 53 -44.82 8.29 14.71
C ALA A 53 -43.71 7.32 15.17
N SER A 54 -43.48 7.23 16.48
CA SER A 54 -42.50 6.27 17.01
C SER A 54 -42.92 4.84 16.67
N GLY A 55 -42.03 4.07 16.05
CA GLY A 55 -42.27 2.70 15.59
C GLY A 55 -42.84 2.57 14.17
N ASP A 56 -43.32 3.66 13.57
CA ASP A 56 -43.73 3.68 12.17
C ASP A 56 -42.49 3.82 11.25
N TYR A 57 -42.56 3.24 10.05
CA TYR A 57 -41.49 3.31 9.07
C TYR A 57 -42.03 3.33 7.64
N VAL A 58 -41.27 3.92 6.73
CA VAL A 58 -41.53 3.91 5.29
C VAL A 58 -40.49 3.03 4.60
N ILE A 59 -40.94 2.14 3.73
CA ILE A 59 -40.10 1.37 2.82
C ILE A 59 -40.24 1.96 1.41
N VAL A 60 -39.11 2.26 0.77
CA VAL A 60 -39.03 2.51 -0.68
C VAL A 60 -38.35 1.31 -1.30
N ARG A 61 -39.05 0.55 -2.17
CA ARG A 61 -38.54 -0.71 -2.70
C ARG A 61 -38.83 -0.92 -4.18
N ALA A 62 -38.03 -1.79 -4.80
CA ALA A 62 -38.33 -2.36 -6.10
C ALA A 62 -39.61 -3.22 -6.03
N PRO A 63 -40.40 -3.30 -7.11
CA PRO A 63 -41.60 -4.14 -7.15
C PRO A 63 -41.32 -5.61 -6.84
N ASP A 64 -40.17 -6.12 -7.28
CA ASP A 64 -39.69 -7.50 -7.07
C ASP A 64 -38.98 -7.72 -5.72
N GLY A 65 -38.81 -6.67 -4.91
CA GLY A 65 -38.11 -6.73 -3.63
C GLY A 65 -36.59 -6.89 -3.74
N SER A 66 -36.02 -6.77 -4.94
CA SER A 66 -34.56 -6.89 -5.15
C SER A 66 -33.74 -5.83 -4.41
N ARG A 67 -34.37 -4.71 -4.06
CA ARG A 67 -33.78 -3.62 -3.30
C ARG A 67 -34.84 -2.84 -2.55
N GLU A 68 -34.49 -2.43 -1.32
CA GLU A 68 -35.33 -1.61 -0.47
C GLU A 68 -34.51 -0.67 0.41
N TYR A 69 -35.12 0.46 0.78
CA TYR A 69 -34.60 1.40 1.76
C TYR A 69 -35.68 1.69 2.79
N ARG A 70 -35.28 1.68 4.06
CA ARG A 70 -36.17 1.95 5.19
C ARG A 70 -35.85 3.29 5.82
N TYR A 71 -36.89 4.09 6.05
CA TYR A 71 -36.81 5.40 6.68
C TYR A 71 -37.74 5.44 7.90
N GLU A 72 -37.27 6.04 8.99
CA GLU A 72 -38.00 6.14 10.25
C GLU A 72 -37.97 7.59 10.76
N GLY A 73 -38.81 7.92 11.74
CA GLY A 73 -38.79 9.23 12.39
C GLY A 73 -38.96 10.38 11.39
N PHE A 74 -37.88 11.16 11.18
CA PHE A 74 -37.84 12.31 10.27
C PHE A 74 -37.05 12.03 8.97
N GLY A 75 -36.82 10.75 8.66
CA GLY A 75 -36.10 10.32 7.47
C GLY A 75 -34.60 10.58 7.61
N LYS A 76 -34.04 11.38 6.69
CA LYS A 76 -32.62 11.79 6.74
C LYS A 76 -32.35 13.06 7.55
N GLY A 77 -33.38 13.63 8.20
CA GLY A 77 -33.20 14.81 9.06
C GLY A 77 -32.40 14.49 10.32
N GLU A 78 -31.58 15.44 10.78
CA GLU A 78 -30.87 15.33 12.06
C GLU A 78 -31.79 15.67 13.25
N GLY A 79 -31.72 14.88 14.31
CA GLY A 79 -32.39 15.15 15.58
C GLY A 79 -33.91 14.93 15.56
N ASN A 80 -34.66 15.88 16.13
CA ASN A 80 -36.10 15.76 16.42
C ASN A 80 -37.00 16.56 15.45
N ALA A 81 -36.52 16.90 14.25
CA ALA A 81 -37.26 17.72 13.29
C ALA A 81 -37.09 17.26 11.82
N PRO A 82 -38.07 17.54 10.94
CA PRO A 82 -37.95 17.28 9.49
C PRO A 82 -36.83 18.11 8.83
N LEU A 83 -36.21 17.55 7.79
CA LEU A 83 -35.20 18.25 6.99
C LEU A 83 -35.86 19.39 6.19
N LYS A 84 -35.33 20.61 6.33
CA LYS A 84 -35.80 21.77 5.57
C LYS A 84 -35.52 21.56 4.08
N GLY A 85 -36.55 21.58 3.25
CA GLY A 85 -36.44 21.33 1.81
C GLY A 85 -36.66 19.87 1.42
N GLY A 86 -36.76 18.94 2.38
CA GLY A 86 -36.99 17.52 2.11
C GLY A 86 -35.71 16.74 1.79
N PHE A 87 -35.86 15.46 1.44
CA PHE A 87 -34.75 14.60 1.04
C PHE A 87 -35.14 13.61 -0.07
N TRP A 88 -34.16 13.22 -0.87
CA TRP A 88 -34.24 12.14 -1.84
C TRP A 88 -34.08 10.78 -1.15
N SER A 89 -34.92 9.80 -1.47
CA SER A 89 -34.60 8.41 -1.11
C SER A 89 -33.42 7.88 -1.92
N GLY A 90 -32.80 6.80 -1.46
CA GLY A 90 -31.98 5.96 -2.32
C GLY A 90 -32.74 5.52 -3.57
N HIS A 91 -32.03 5.40 -4.69
CA HIS A 91 -32.62 5.07 -5.98
C HIS A 91 -33.03 3.60 -6.09
N ILE A 92 -34.16 3.35 -6.74
CA ILE A 92 -34.65 2.03 -7.13
C ILE A 92 -34.40 1.86 -8.62
N SER A 93 -33.62 0.84 -9.00
CA SER A 93 -33.40 0.53 -10.41
C SER A 93 -34.70 0.07 -11.09
N GLY A 94 -34.86 0.47 -12.35
CA GLY A 94 -36.07 0.27 -13.13
C GLY A 94 -37.01 1.47 -13.10
N ASP A 95 -38.14 1.33 -13.77
CA ASP A 95 -39.08 2.42 -14.04
C ASP A 95 -40.20 2.54 -13.00
N VAL A 96 -40.14 1.77 -11.91
CA VAL A 96 -41.14 1.76 -10.84
C VAL A 96 -40.46 1.65 -9.46
N ALA A 97 -40.88 2.52 -8.54
CA ALA A 97 -40.63 2.39 -7.10
C ALA A 97 -41.96 2.26 -6.35
N ILE A 98 -42.00 1.34 -5.38
CA ILE A 98 -43.13 1.17 -4.45
C ILE A 98 -42.76 1.83 -3.12
N VAL A 99 -43.61 2.71 -2.63
CA VAL A 99 -43.44 3.41 -1.35
C VAL A 99 -44.52 2.93 -0.39
N GLU A 100 -44.13 2.34 0.73
CA GLU A 100 -45.02 1.70 1.69
C GLU A 100 -44.88 2.33 3.06
N LEU A 101 -45.99 2.76 3.67
CA LEU A 101 -46.01 3.16 5.08
C LEU A 101 -46.48 1.99 5.92
N TRP A 102 -45.67 1.64 6.91
CA TRP A 102 -45.95 0.62 7.91
C TRP A 102 -46.14 1.29 9.27
N SER A 103 -47.21 0.94 9.97
CA SER A 103 -47.55 1.57 11.26
C SER A 103 -47.83 0.55 12.36
N VAL A 104 -47.45 0.93 13.59
CA VAL A 104 -47.75 0.18 14.83
C VAL A 104 -48.97 0.73 15.57
N GLY A 105 -49.63 1.77 15.04
CA GLY A 105 -50.87 2.34 15.60
C GLY A 105 -50.71 3.42 16.67
N GLY A 106 -49.56 4.10 16.75
CA GLY A 106 -49.31 5.20 17.69
C GLY A 106 -50.02 6.54 17.37
N HIS A 107 -49.71 7.60 18.13
CA HIS A 107 -50.24 8.95 17.87
C HIS A 107 -49.84 9.47 16.48
N ALA A 108 -50.82 9.94 15.70
CA ALA A 108 -50.62 10.36 14.32
C ALA A 108 -49.62 11.53 14.16
N LYS A 109 -48.60 11.33 13.33
CA LYS A 109 -47.83 12.43 12.71
C LYS A 109 -48.30 12.64 11.26
N SER A 110 -47.67 13.56 10.52
CA SER A 110 -48.07 13.93 9.16
C SER A 110 -47.84 12.84 8.10
N GLY A 111 -47.11 11.76 8.43
CA GLY A 111 -46.72 10.74 7.46
C GLY A 111 -45.68 11.29 6.50
N TYR A 112 -45.83 11.03 5.21
CA TYR A 112 -44.98 11.59 4.17
C TYR A 112 -45.76 12.31 3.06
N THR A 113 -45.08 13.26 2.41
CA THR A 113 -45.47 13.83 1.12
C THR A 113 -44.28 13.76 0.17
N ILE A 114 -44.49 13.15 -1.00
CA ILE A 114 -43.60 13.20 -2.15
C ILE A 114 -44.11 14.32 -3.04
N ASP A 115 -43.27 15.29 -3.41
CA ASP A 115 -43.63 16.41 -4.29
C ASP A 115 -43.09 16.22 -5.72
N ARG A 116 -42.03 15.44 -5.86
CA ARG A 116 -41.40 15.08 -7.13
C ARG A 116 -40.61 13.79 -7.00
N PHE A 117 -40.21 13.21 -8.12
CA PHE A 117 -39.29 12.08 -8.16
C PHE A 117 -38.32 12.24 -9.32
N ALA A 118 -37.11 11.74 -9.18
CA ALA A 118 -36.14 11.73 -10.25
C ALA A 118 -36.33 10.46 -11.08
N ARG A 119 -36.27 10.62 -12.40
CA ARG A 119 -36.25 9.51 -13.35
C ARG A 119 -34.91 9.47 -14.07
N GLY A 120 -34.32 8.29 -14.19
CA GLY A 120 -33.10 8.10 -14.95
C GLY A 120 -33.31 8.09 -16.46
N PHE A 121 -32.35 8.65 -17.20
CA PHE A 121 -32.38 8.60 -18.66
C PHE A 121 -32.03 7.19 -19.17
N ALA A 122 -32.80 6.72 -20.17
CA ALA A 122 -32.55 5.44 -20.85
C ALA A 122 -31.35 5.50 -21.82
N ASN A 123 -31.15 6.65 -22.46
CA ASN A 123 -30.08 6.85 -23.43
C ASN A 123 -29.51 8.26 -23.30
N LEU A 124 -28.43 8.37 -22.53
CA LEU A 124 -27.72 9.64 -22.33
C LEU A 124 -27.16 10.21 -23.64
N ALA A 125 -26.60 9.35 -24.50
CA ALA A 125 -26.00 9.76 -25.76
C ALA A 125 -27.04 10.36 -26.74
N ALA A 126 -28.26 9.84 -26.75
CA ALA A 126 -29.33 10.35 -27.61
C ALA A 126 -29.92 11.69 -27.15
N LEU A 127 -29.68 12.12 -25.91
CA LEU A 127 -30.23 13.36 -25.35
C LEU A 127 -29.32 14.57 -25.57
N GLY A 128 -28.12 14.40 -26.14
CA GLY A 128 -27.13 15.48 -26.24
C GLY A 128 -26.64 16.01 -24.89
N GLU A 129 -27.01 15.34 -23.79
CA GLU A 129 -26.68 15.69 -22.43
C GLU A 129 -25.36 14.98 -22.04
N GLY A 130 -24.26 15.75 -22.01
CA GLY A 130 -23.14 15.48 -21.10
C GLY A 130 -22.21 14.30 -21.39
N LEU A 131 -22.17 13.75 -22.61
CA LEU A 131 -20.92 13.15 -23.09
C LEU A 131 -19.96 14.31 -23.38
N ASP A 132 -19.35 14.84 -22.32
CA ASP A 132 -18.33 15.88 -22.44
C ASP A 132 -17.07 15.25 -23.04
N ASN A 133 -17.12 15.04 -24.36
CA ASN A 133 -16.03 14.49 -25.15
C ASN A 133 -14.91 15.53 -25.31
N GLU A 134 -15.09 16.78 -24.86
CA GLU A 134 -14.00 17.76 -24.81
C GLU A 134 -12.92 17.33 -23.82
N ALA A 135 -13.27 16.47 -22.87
CA ALA A 135 -12.37 15.86 -21.90
C ALA A 135 -11.65 14.60 -22.42
N LEU A 136 -12.04 14.09 -23.60
CA LEU A 136 -11.27 13.05 -24.31
C LEU A 136 -10.12 13.73 -25.04
N CYS A 137 -8.91 13.29 -24.78
CA CYS A 137 -7.69 13.82 -25.38
C CYS A 137 -7.31 13.06 -26.66
N GLY A 138 -8.31 12.74 -27.49
CA GLY A 138 -8.18 11.87 -28.65
C GLY A 138 -9.27 10.79 -28.67
N PRO A 139 -9.00 9.62 -29.28
CA PRO A 139 -9.79 8.42 -29.04
C PRO A 139 -9.78 8.05 -27.55
N ASP A 140 -10.88 7.51 -27.04
CA ASP A 140 -10.95 7.03 -25.65
C ASP A 140 -10.04 5.80 -25.45
N ASP A 141 -8.95 5.99 -24.71
CA ASP A 141 -7.97 4.97 -24.35
C ASP A 141 -8.28 4.31 -23.00
N SER A 142 -9.32 4.76 -22.29
CA SER A 142 -9.76 4.18 -21.03
C SER A 142 -10.35 2.79 -21.24
N ARG A 143 -10.22 1.93 -20.23
CA ARG A 143 -10.76 0.56 -20.28
C ARG A 143 -11.46 0.21 -18.98
N ASN A 144 -12.43 -0.71 -19.05
CA ASN A 144 -13.04 -1.33 -17.87
C ASN A 144 -11.99 -1.69 -16.82
N ALA A 145 -12.20 -1.31 -15.55
CA ALA A 145 -11.25 -1.55 -14.47
C ALA A 145 -10.84 -3.03 -14.36
N ARG A 146 -11.78 -3.92 -14.66
CA ARG A 146 -11.58 -5.38 -14.68
C ARG A 146 -10.50 -5.85 -15.66
N CYS A 147 -10.19 -5.09 -16.71
CA CYS A 147 -9.10 -5.39 -17.63
C CYS A 147 -7.73 -5.45 -16.93
N TYR A 148 -7.57 -4.72 -15.83
CA TYR A 148 -6.31 -4.59 -15.11
C TYR A 148 -6.19 -5.56 -13.94
N GLN A 149 -7.22 -6.38 -13.66
CA GLN A 149 -7.20 -7.32 -12.53
C GLN A 149 -5.98 -8.26 -12.57
N THR A 150 -5.55 -8.67 -13.76
CA THR A 150 -4.41 -9.57 -13.95
C THR A 150 -3.18 -8.88 -14.53
N SER A 151 -3.35 -7.87 -15.39
CA SER A 151 -2.23 -7.19 -16.05
C SER A 151 -1.62 -6.07 -15.19
N ASP A 152 -2.40 -5.47 -14.28
CA ASP A 152 -1.92 -4.47 -13.32
C ASP A 152 -2.74 -4.53 -12.00
N PRO A 153 -2.52 -5.57 -11.19
CA PRO A 153 -3.33 -5.86 -10.02
C PRO A 153 -3.25 -4.80 -8.93
N ARG A 154 -2.14 -4.04 -8.81
CA ARG A 154 -2.06 -2.93 -7.84
C ARG A 154 -2.98 -1.79 -8.24
N GLN A 155 -2.98 -1.36 -9.51
CA GLN A 155 -3.94 -0.35 -9.99
C GLN A 155 -5.39 -0.81 -9.80
N TYR A 156 -5.70 -2.07 -10.14
CA TYR A 156 -7.04 -2.61 -9.95
C TYR A 156 -7.45 -2.62 -8.47
N LYS A 157 -6.58 -3.07 -7.56
CA LYS A 157 -6.86 -3.07 -6.11
C LYS A 157 -7.15 -1.67 -5.57
N HIS A 158 -6.34 -0.68 -5.92
CA HIS A 158 -6.56 0.71 -5.53
C HIS A 158 -7.87 1.28 -6.10
N SER A 159 -8.22 0.90 -7.35
CA SER A 159 -9.48 1.34 -7.98
C SER A 159 -10.74 0.90 -7.23
N ARG A 160 -10.66 -0.18 -6.42
CA ARG A 160 -11.81 -0.69 -5.64
C ARG A 160 -12.36 0.34 -4.66
N ALA A 161 -11.50 1.22 -4.15
CA ALA A 161 -11.88 2.31 -3.24
C ALA A 161 -12.70 3.42 -3.91
N VAL A 162 -12.84 3.40 -5.23
CA VAL A 162 -13.62 4.38 -6.02
C VAL A 162 -15.08 3.97 -6.11
N ALA A 163 -15.96 4.95 -5.91
CA ALA A 163 -17.41 4.87 -5.94
C ALA A 163 -18.00 5.75 -7.05
N ARG A 164 -19.12 5.27 -7.61
CA ARG A 164 -20.03 6.05 -8.44
C ARG A 164 -20.99 6.80 -7.52
N LEU A 165 -21.15 8.10 -7.76
CA LEU A 165 -22.05 8.95 -6.98
C LEU A 165 -23.31 9.26 -7.77
N LEU A 166 -24.47 9.16 -7.12
CA LEU A 166 -25.73 9.74 -7.60
C LEU A 166 -26.18 10.81 -6.59
N ILE A 167 -26.17 12.07 -7.02
CA ILE A 167 -26.32 13.25 -6.17
C ILE A 167 -27.66 13.92 -6.48
N ASN A 168 -28.43 14.27 -5.45
CA ASN A 168 -29.72 14.95 -5.58
C ASN A 168 -30.66 14.28 -6.59
N GLY A 169 -30.61 12.95 -6.64
CA GLY A 169 -31.42 12.14 -7.52
C GLY A 169 -31.08 12.20 -9.00
N SER A 170 -30.20 13.08 -9.50
CA SER A 170 -29.96 13.23 -10.95
C SER A 170 -28.55 13.66 -11.37
N GLY A 171 -27.70 14.10 -10.45
CA GLY A 171 -26.30 14.41 -10.71
C GLY A 171 -25.41 13.18 -10.58
N ALA A 172 -24.37 13.08 -11.40
CA ALA A 172 -23.37 12.01 -11.31
C ALA A 172 -21.96 12.57 -11.27
N CYS A 173 -21.16 11.99 -10.38
CA CYS A 173 -19.74 12.24 -10.15
C CYS A 173 -19.04 10.95 -9.71
N THR A 174 -17.73 11.05 -9.50
CA THR A 174 -16.88 10.02 -8.90
C THR A 174 -16.46 10.47 -7.50
N GLY A 175 -16.38 9.53 -6.56
CA GLY A 175 -15.78 9.74 -5.24
C GLY A 175 -14.94 8.55 -4.84
N TRP A 176 -14.13 8.67 -3.79
CA TRP A 176 -13.23 7.58 -3.37
C TRP A 176 -12.91 7.62 -1.88
N LEU A 177 -12.70 6.45 -1.29
CA LEU A 177 -12.36 6.32 0.13
C LEU A 177 -10.94 6.82 0.41
N VAL A 178 -10.80 7.72 1.38
CA VAL A 178 -9.53 8.30 1.81
C VAL A 178 -9.28 7.98 3.29
N GLY A 179 -8.13 7.38 3.57
CA GLY A 179 -7.80 6.87 4.91
C GLY A 179 -8.75 5.76 5.40
N ASN A 180 -8.54 5.28 6.62
CA ASN A 180 -9.16 4.05 7.09
C ASN A 180 -10.48 4.23 7.86
N GLN A 181 -11.04 5.44 7.90
CA GLN A 181 -12.19 5.80 8.77
C GLN A 181 -13.55 5.96 8.05
N GLY A 182 -13.63 5.58 6.76
CA GLY A 182 -14.86 5.66 5.97
C GLY A 182 -15.16 7.05 5.43
N HIS A 183 -14.13 7.87 5.24
CA HIS A 183 -14.25 9.16 4.59
C HIS A 183 -14.19 9.00 3.07
N VAL A 184 -14.97 9.78 2.34
CA VAL A 184 -14.99 9.84 0.88
C VAL A 184 -14.59 11.25 0.44
N MET A 185 -13.66 11.33 -0.51
CA MET A 185 -13.29 12.56 -1.18
C MET A 185 -13.94 12.62 -2.57
N THR A 186 -14.42 13.79 -2.95
CA THR A 186 -14.96 14.14 -4.29
C THR A 186 -14.79 15.64 -4.53
N ASN A 187 -15.34 16.19 -5.61
CA ASN A 187 -15.31 17.64 -5.85
C ASN A 187 -16.36 18.41 -5.04
N GLU A 188 -16.09 19.70 -4.80
CA GLU A 188 -17.06 20.62 -4.18
C GLU A 188 -18.27 20.81 -5.10
N HIS A 189 -18.06 20.96 -6.40
CA HIS A 189 -19.16 21.09 -7.34
C HIS A 189 -20.06 19.84 -7.44
N CYS A 190 -19.62 18.71 -6.88
CA CYS A 190 -20.42 17.50 -6.71
C CYS A 190 -21.17 17.50 -5.38
N ILE A 191 -20.49 17.82 -4.27
CA ILE A 191 -21.09 17.93 -2.93
C ILE A 191 -20.69 19.27 -2.31
N GLY A 192 -21.51 20.30 -2.52
CA GLY A 192 -21.16 21.67 -2.10
C GLY A 192 -21.59 22.00 -0.68
N ASN A 193 -22.53 21.24 -0.12
CA ASN A 193 -23.13 21.54 1.18
C ASN A 193 -23.74 20.30 1.85
N THR A 194 -24.22 20.47 3.08
CA THR A 194 -24.81 19.39 3.88
C THR A 194 -26.04 18.76 3.22
N SER A 195 -26.85 19.53 2.47
CA SER A 195 -28.00 18.96 1.76
C SER A 195 -27.55 17.98 0.67
N ASP A 196 -26.52 18.31 -0.09
CA ASP A 196 -25.98 17.41 -1.11
C ASP A 196 -25.40 16.14 -0.46
N ALA A 197 -24.67 16.29 0.65
CA ALA A 197 -24.09 15.16 1.40
C ALA A 197 -25.16 14.18 1.92
N LEU A 198 -26.31 14.69 2.38
CA LEU A 198 -27.46 13.89 2.80
C LEU A 198 -28.19 13.22 1.62
N ASN A 199 -28.07 13.79 0.42
CA ASN A 199 -28.81 13.38 -0.77
C ASN A 199 -27.91 12.73 -1.84
N THR A 200 -26.85 12.05 -1.40
CA THR A 200 -25.92 11.34 -2.29
C THR A 200 -25.92 9.84 -2.01
N ASP A 201 -26.06 9.04 -3.06
CA ASP A 201 -25.85 7.59 -3.04
C ASP A 201 -24.40 7.27 -3.42
N PHE A 202 -23.79 6.35 -2.66
CA PHE A 202 -22.40 5.92 -2.82
C PHE A 202 -22.36 4.45 -3.25
N GLU A 203 -22.14 4.20 -4.54
CA GLU A 203 -22.13 2.87 -5.13
C GLU A 203 -20.70 2.40 -5.41
N PHE A 204 -20.25 1.40 -4.64
CA PHE A 204 -18.93 0.80 -4.81
C PHE A 204 -18.98 -0.41 -5.74
N MET A 205 -17.88 -0.67 -6.43
CA MET A 205 -17.75 -1.81 -7.35
C MET A 205 -18.81 -1.83 -8.46
N ALA A 206 -19.27 -0.67 -8.90
CA ALA A 206 -20.04 -0.52 -10.13
C ALA A 206 -19.12 -0.77 -11.34
N GLU A 207 -18.79 -2.02 -11.61
CA GLU A 207 -17.83 -2.44 -12.64
C GLU A 207 -18.22 -3.78 -13.26
N GLY A 208 -17.73 -4.06 -14.47
CA GLY A 208 -18.01 -5.29 -15.18
C GLY A 208 -17.33 -6.51 -14.57
N GLY A 209 -17.95 -7.69 -14.74
CA GLY A 209 -17.36 -8.97 -14.32
C GLY A 209 -16.16 -9.40 -15.17
N ALA A 210 -16.01 -8.86 -16.38
CA ALA A 210 -14.91 -9.11 -17.29
C ALA A 210 -14.43 -7.83 -17.99
N CYS A 211 -13.24 -7.87 -18.59
CA CYS A 211 -12.69 -6.75 -19.36
C CYS A 211 -13.59 -6.32 -20.53
N THR A 212 -14.32 -7.25 -21.14
CA THR A 212 -15.21 -7.03 -22.29
C THR A 212 -16.66 -6.75 -21.89
N SER A 213 -16.96 -6.61 -20.59
CA SER A 213 -18.31 -6.30 -20.13
C SER A 213 -18.77 -4.96 -20.71
N ALA A 214 -19.98 -4.93 -21.27
CA ALA A 214 -20.59 -3.70 -21.75
C ALA A 214 -21.11 -2.90 -20.55
N CYS A 215 -20.30 -1.97 -20.06
CA CYS A 215 -20.63 -1.11 -18.91
C CYS A 215 -20.92 0.34 -19.32
N ASN A 216 -20.97 0.63 -20.62
CA ASN A 216 -21.06 1.97 -21.21
C ASN A 216 -22.50 2.50 -21.21
N SER A 217 -23.18 2.39 -20.07
CA SER A 217 -24.52 2.89 -19.85
C SER A 217 -24.69 3.31 -18.39
N TRP A 218 -25.60 4.24 -18.14
CA TRP A 218 -25.94 4.62 -16.77
C TRP A 218 -26.54 3.43 -16.01
N PHE A 219 -26.05 3.20 -14.79
CA PHE A 219 -26.27 1.97 -14.01
C PHE A 219 -25.87 0.66 -14.69
N GLY A 220 -25.16 0.71 -15.82
CA GLY A 220 -24.47 -0.43 -16.38
C GLY A 220 -23.49 -0.98 -15.35
N CYS A 221 -23.42 -2.32 -15.27
CA CYS A 221 -22.57 -3.06 -14.34
C CYS A 221 -22.77 -2.62 -12.88
N PRO A 222 -23.93 -2.95 -12.27
CA PRO A 222 -24.31 -2.45 -10.96
C PRO A 222 -23.35 -2.93 -9.87
N GLY A 223 -23.08 -2.03 -8.93
CA GLY A 223 -22.30 -2.27 -7.74
C GLY A 223 -23.17 -2.44 -6.48
N THR A 224 -22.55 -2.19 -5.34
CA THR A 224 -23.23 -2.15 -4.03
C THR A 224 -23.39 -0.71 -3.59
N VAL A 225 -24.63 -0.26 -3.39
CA VAL A 225 -24.93 1.02 -2.74
C VAL A 225 -24.68 0.84 -1.24
N VAL A 226 -23.57 1.40 -0.75
CA VAL A 226 -23.14 1.25 0.65
C VAL A 226 -23.86 2.23 1.56
N ALA A 227 -24.15 3.43 1.05
CA ALA A 227 -24.84 4.46 1.78
C ALA A 227 -25.63 5.34 0.80
N THR A 228 -26.76 5.85 1.28
CA THR A 228 -27.59 6.83 0.57
C THR A 228 -27.53 8.20 1.24
N THR A 229 -26.56 8.41 2.13
CA THR A 229 -26.37 9.63 2.93
C THR A 229 -24.94 9.68 3.45
N SER A 230 -24.47 10.86 3.79
CA SER A 230 -23.16 11.08 4.41
C SER A 230 -23.18 12.35 5.27
N THR A 231 -22.20 12.46 6.16
CA THR A 231 -21.95 13.68 6.94
C THR A 231 -20.89 14.51 6.23
N LEU A 232 -21.17 15.80 5.97
CA LEU A 232 -20.17 16.72 5.43
C LEU A 232 -19.13 17.06 6.51
N ILE A 233 -17.84 16.85 6.19
CA ILE A 233 -16.72 17.13 7.11
C ILE A 233 -16.01 18.43 6.72
N ALA A 234 -15.71 18.60 5.43
CA ALA A 234 -15.07 19.80 4.91
C ALA A 234 -15.45 20.02 3.44
N VAL A 235 -15.47 21.27 3.00
CA VAL A 235 -15.70 21.65 1.61
C VAL A 235 -14.97 22.96 1.31
N ASP A 236 -14.36 23.08 0.13
CA ASP A 236 -13.64 24.28 -0.29
C ASP A 236 -13.80 24.51 -1.80
N ALA A 237 -14.43 25.63 -2.19
CA ALA A 237 -14.69 25.96 -3.59
C ALA A 237 -13.42 26.30 -4.40
N PRO A 238 -12.45 27.08 -3.89
CA PRO A 238 -11.19 27.33 -4.61
C PRO A 238 -10.40 26.08 -4.95
N ARG A 239 -10.35 25.08 -4.05
CA ARG A 239 -9.70 23.78 -4.28
C ARG A 239 -10.65 22.70 -4.81
N ASP A 240 -11.90 23.07 -5.07
CA ASP A 240 -12.96 22.20 -5.56
C ASP A 240 -12.96 20.80 -4.95
N TYR A 241 -12.88 20.70 -3.63
CA TYR A 241 -12.96 19.42 -2.93
C TYR A 241 -14.06 19.42 -1.88
N ALA A 242 -14.64 18.24 -1.67
CA ALA A 242 -15.49 17.92 -0.55
C ALA A 242 -15.01 16.63 0.12
N LEU A 243 -14.98 16.65 1.45
CA LEU A 243 -14.71 15.50 2.29
C LEU A 243 -15.99 15.18 3.07
N VAL A 244 -16.52 13.98 2.86
CA VAL A 244 -17.70 13.48 3.58
C VAL A 244 -17.35 12.20 4.33
N ARG A 245 -18.16 11.82 5.32
CA ARG A 245 -18.01 10.57 6.06
C ARG A 245 -19.27 9.73 5.92
N LEU A 246 -19.09 8.46 5.55
CA LEU A 246 -20.18 7.50 5.44
C LEU A 246 -20.64 7.02 6.83
N PRO A 247 -21.93 6.69 7.00
CA PRO A 247 -22.46 6.21 8.28
C PRO A 247 -21.90 4.83 8.67
N THR A 248 -21.49 4.03 7.69
CA THR A 248 -20.80 2.75 7.89
C THR A 248 -19.44 2.82 7.23
N ASN A 249 -18.39 2.35 7.90
CA ASN A 249 -17.03 2.36 7.36
C ASN A 249 -16.79 1.15 6.45
N PRO A 250 -16.64 1.32 5.12
CA PRO A 250 -16.56 0.20 4.19
C PRO A 250 -15.11 -0.07 3.73
N THR A 251 -14.12 0.55 4.37
CA THR A 251 -12.69 0.44 4.00
C THR A 251 -12.14 -0.98 4.17
N ALA A 252 -12.70 -1.77 5.09
CA ALA A 252 -12.38 -3.20 5.20
C ALA A 252 -12.76 -3.96 3.93
N THR A 253 -13.85 -3.59 3.24
CA THR A 253 -14.39 -4.28 2.04
C THR A 253 -13.83 -3.74 0.72
N TYR A 254 -13.72 -2.41 0.58
CA TYR A 254 -13.26 -1.78 -0.67
C TYR A 254 -11.85 -1.21 -0.63
N GLY A 255 -11.35 -0.84 0.55
CA GLY A 255 -10.00 -0.31 0.76
C GLY A 255 -10.07 1.18 0.93
N TYR A 256 -8.91 1.81 0.84
CA TYR A 256 -8.81 3.26 0.82
C TYR A 256 -7.57 3.67 0.05
N LEU A 257 -7.57 4.90 -0.42
CA LEU A 257 -6.41 5.54 -1.03
C LEU A 257 -5.68 6.40 0.00
N GLN A 258 -4.39 6.56 -0.22
CA GLN A 258 -3.53 7.45 0.54
C GLN A 258 -3.12 8.63 -0.35
N LEU A 259 -2.98 9.80 0.26
CA LEU A 259 -2.55 11.02 -0.39
C LEU A 259 -1.03 11.10 -0.36
N ARG A 260 -0.44 11.63 -1.42
CA ARG A 260 0.99 11.90 -1.44
C ARG A 260 1.31 13.25 -0.84
N ASN A 261 2.18 13.26 0.18
CA ASN A 261 2.61 14.48 0.86
C ASN A 261 3.73 15.24 0.12
N SER A 262 3.96 14.90 -1.15
CA SER A 262 4.90 15.56 -2.06
C SER A 262 4.23 15.81 -3.40
N THR A 263 4.63 16.90 -4.05
CA THR A 263 4.12 17.29 -5.37
C THR A 263 4.50 16.26 -6.43
N ALA A 264 3.70 16.17 -7.49
CA ALA A 264 4.01 15.36 -8.65
C ALA A 264 5.19 15.82 -9.47
N LEU A 265 5.73 14.89 -10.25
CA LEU A 265 6.80 15.15 -11.19
C LEU A 265 6.21 15.28 -12.60
N VAL A 266 6.88 16.08 -13.45
CA VAL A 266 6.61 16.06 -14.89
C VAL A 266 7.08 14.71 -15.43
N ASP A 267 6.37 14.19 -16.43
CA ASP A 267 6.52 12.86 -17.04
C ASP A 267 6.23 11.70 -16.08
N GLU A 268 5.66 11.99 -14.91
CA GLU A 268 5.23 10.97 -13.98
C GLU A 268 4.01 10.23 -14.51
N ARG A 269 4.13 8.89 -14.63
CA ARG A 269 3.02 8.03 -15.01
C ARG A 269 1.93 8.05 -13.98
N ILE A 270 0.69 8.15 -14.46
CA ILE A 270 -0.51 8.20 -13.64
C ILE A 270 -1.56 7.22 -14.16
N TYR A 271 -2.54 6.95 -13.31
CA TYR A 271 -3.78 6.30 -13.70
C TYR A 271 -4.96 6.91 -12.93
N ILE A 272 -6.13 6.92 -13.56
CA ILE A 272 -7.35 7.54 -13.04
C ILE A 272 -8.48 6.51 -13.04
N PRO A 273 -8.76 5.85 -11.90
CA PRO A 273 -9.98 5.06 -11.73
C PRO A 273 -11.20 5.97 -11.56
N GLN A 274 -12.20 5.82 -12.42
CA GLN A 274 -13.29 6.78 -12.59
C GLN A 274 -14.58 6.14 -13.10
N HIS A 275 -15.68 6.89 -13.03
CA HIS A 275 -16.96 6.58 -13.67
C HIS A 275 -17.24 7.57 -14.82
N PRO A 276 -16.54 7.43 -15.97
CA PRO A 276 -16.67 8.36 -17.09
C PRO A 276 -18.04 8.19 -17.73
N ALA A 277 -18.66 9.29 -18.16
CA ALA A 277 -20.04 9.32 -18.62
C ALA A 277 -21.04 8.66 -17.64
N ALA A 278 -20.66 8.61 -16.37
CA ALA A 278 -21.39 7.94 -15.29
C ALA A 278 -21.54 6.40 -15.48
N TRP A 279 -20.73 5.80 -16.36
CA TRP A 279 -20.72 4.37 -16.68
C TRP A 279 -20.21 3.49 -15.53
N GLY A 280 -20.10 2.20 -15.80
CA GLY A 280 -19.27 1.33 -14.95
C GLY A 280 -17.81 1.79 -14.93
N LYS A 281 -17.08 1.33 -13.92
CA LYS A 281 -15.75 1.83 -13.60
C LYS A 281 -14.75 1.54 -14.72
N HIS A 282 -14.11 2.59 -15.19
CA HIS A 282 -12.97 2.52 -16.10
C HIS A 282 -11.70 3.01 -15.39
N ILE A 283 -10.54 2.62 -15.92
CA ILE A 283 -9.25 3.19 -15.55
C ILE A 283 -8.64 3.79 -16.82
N ALA A 284 -8.41 5.12 -16.80
CA ALA A 284 -7.57 5.79 -17.78
C ALA A 284 -6.12 5.65 -17.33
N ARG A 285 -5.30 5.04 -18.19
CA ARG A 285 -3.92 4.63 -17.89
C ARG A 285 -3.08 4.64 -19.15
N ASN A 286 -3.61 4.06 -20.22
CA ASN A 286 -3.01 4.17 -21.54
C ASN A 286 -3.37 5.53 -22.13
N SER A 287 -2.51 6.03 -23.01
CA SER A 287 -2.73 7.27 -23.76
C SER A 287 -2.09 7.15 -25.13
N THR A 288 -2.85 7.45 -26.17
CA THR A 288 -2.40 7.54 -27.56
C THR A 288 -2.13 8.98 -27.99
N HIS A 289 -2.27 9.94 -27.07
CA HIS A 289 -2.00 11.35 -27.35
C HIS A 289 -0.51 11.57 -27.69
N ALA A 290 -0.22 12.44 -28.65
CA ALA A 290 1.15 12.60 -29.18
C ALA A 290 2.17 13.11 -28.15
N SER A 291 1.71 13.77 -27.08
CA SER A 291 2.57 14.21 -25.97
C SER A 291 2.96 13.07 -25.01
N ASP A 292 2.23 11.95 -25.03
CA ASP A 292 2.45 10.81 -24.14
C ASP A 292 3.18 9.70 -24.91
N ALA A 293 4.42 9.98 -25.31
CA ALA A 293 5.20 9.11 -26.20
C ALA A 293 5.48 7.71 -25.61
N SER A 294 5.31 7.54 -24.29
CA SER A 294 5.46 6.25 -23.60
C SER A 294 4.27 5.30 -23.83
N GLY A 295 3.15 5.80 -24.36
CA GLY A 295 1.88 5.09 -24.49
C GLY A 295 1.06 5.05 -23.19
N PHE A 296 1.50 5.74 -22.14
CA PHE A 296 0.83 5.85 -20.86
C PHE A 296 0.49 7.30 -20.54
N ALA A 297 -0.60 7.49 -19.81
CA ALA A 297 -0.98 8.77 -19.28
C ALA A 297 0.08 9.29 -18.32
N GLU A 298 0.56 10.51 -18.58
CA GLU A 298 1.63 11.15 -17.82
C GLU A 298 1.25 12.59 -17.45
N ILE A 299 1.86 13.09 -16.38
CA ILE A 299 1.73 14.49 -15.99
C ILE A 299 2.62 15.35 -16.90
N PHE A 300 2.02 16.24 -17.69
CA PHE A 300 2.81 17.12 -18.58
C PHE A 300 3.12 18.48 -17.95
N ALA A 301 2.36 18.91 -16.91
CA ALA A 301 2.55 20.22 -16.28
C ALA A 301 2.07 20.24 -14.82
N LEU A 302 2.72 21.07 -13.99
CA LEU A 302 2.42 21.22 -12.56
C LEU A 302 1.79 22.59 -12.20
N ASN A 303 1.61 23.47 -13.19
CA ASN A 303 1.27 24.88 -12.98
C ASN A 303 0.25 25.40 -14.00
N ARG A 304 -0.70 24.57 -14.41
CA ARG A 304 -1.78 24.99 -15.31
C ARG A 304 -2.67 26.03 -14.63
N PRO A 305 -3.32 26.92 -15.39
CA PRO A 305 -4.31 27.83 -14.84
C PRO A 305 -5.37 27.06 -14.05
N ALA A 306 -5.63 27.52 -12.82
CA ALA A 306 -6.65 26.95 -11.95
C ALA A 306 -8.01 26.97 -12.66
N CYS A 307 -8.76 25.86 -12.63
CA CYS A 307 -10.12 25.86 -13.17
C CYS A 307 -11.13 26.53 -12.26
N SER A 308 -10.90 26.44 -10.95
CA SER A 308 -11.75 27.08 -9.96
C SER A 308 -11.19 28.46 -9.63
N PRO A 309 -12.02 29.52 -9.64
CA PRO A 309 -11.60 30.86 -9.26
C PRO A 309 -10.95 30.89 -7.88
N GLY A 310 -9.75 31.46 -7.79
CA GLY A 310 -8.98 31.55 -6.54
C GLY A 310 -8.28 30.25 -6.12
N GLY A 311 -8.34 29.21 -6.94
CA GLY A 311 -7.67 27.93 -6.70
C GLY A 311 -6.15 27.98 -6.91
N PRO A 312 -5.43 26.94 -6.43
CA PRO A 312 -4.02 26.76 -6.73
C PRO A 312 -3.83 26.47 -8.23
N PRO A 313 -2.62 26.66 -8.80
CA PRO A 313 -2.31 26.14 -10.12
C PRO A 313 -2.53 24.62 -10.20
N ASP A 314 -3.14 24.16 -11.29
CA ASP A 314 -3.52 22.76 -11.46
C ASP A 314 -2.40 21.90 -12.07
N ILE A 315 -2.46 20.61 -11.77
CA ILE A 315 -1.68 19.57 -12.45
C ILE A 315 -2.39 19.20 -13.75
N GLY A 316 -1.66 19.21 -14.87
CA GLY A 316 -2.18 18.90 -16.20
C GLY A 316 -1.72 17.52 -16.71
N TYR A 317 -2.63 16.81 -17.39
CA TYR A 317 -2.40 15.51 -18.01
C TYR A 317 -3.32 15.31 -19.23
N TYR A 318 -3.00 14.33 -20.06
CA TYR A 318 -3.80 13.94 -21.24
C TYR A 318 -4.61 12.64 -21.02
N ALA A 319 -4.65 12.11 -19.80
CA ALA A 319 -5.51 10.97 -19.46
C ALA A 319 -6.98 11.25 -19.78
N ASP A 320 -7.64 10.36 -20.53
CA ASP A 320 -9.04 10.52 -20.91
C ASP A 320 -9.98 10.52 -19.71
N THR A 321 -10.86 11.52 -19.66
CA THR A 321 -11.95 11.65 -18.69
C THR A 321 -13.22 12.06 -19.43
N GLN A 322 -14.38 12.04 -18.78
CA GLN A 322 -15.64 12.53 -19.36
C GLN A 322 -16.51 13.11 -18.24
N GLY A 323 -17.67 13.69 -18.60
CA GLY A 323 -18.68 14.04 -17.60
C GLY A 323 -18.94 12.89 -16.62
N GLY A 324 -18.93 13.14 -15.31
CA GLY A 324 -19.06 12.09 -14.27
C GLY A 324 -17.73 11.63 -13.68
N SER A 325 -16.61 11.88 -14.38
CA SER A 325 -15.25 11.68 -13.85
C SER A 325 -14.86 12.69 -12.78
N SER A 326 -15.58 13.81 -12.66
CA SER A 326 -15.39 14.81 -11.61
C SER A 326 -15.26 14.16 -10.24
N GLY A 327 -14.19 14.49 -9.52
CA GLY A 327 -13.87 13.99 -8.19
C GLY A 327 -13.04 12.71 -8.20
N SER A 328 -12.67 12.20 -9.38
CA SER A 328 -11.81 11.02 -9.49
C SER A 328 -10.38 11.30 -8.98
N PRO A 329 -9.73 10.31 -8.35
CA PRO A 329 -8.36 10.43 -7.88
C PRO A 329 -7.40 10.29 -9.07
N VAL A 330 -6.46 11.23 -9.22
CA VAL A 330 -5.30 11.06 -10.09
C VAL A 330 -4.20 10.41 -9.27
N ILE A 331 -3.80 9.20 -9.63
CA ILE A 331 -2.93 8.36 -8.81
C ILE A 331 -1.60 8.15 -9.52
N ALA A 332 -0.48 8.38 -8.83
CA ALA A 332 0.84 8.04 -9.36
C ALA A 332 1.01 6.53 -9.48
N ASN A 333 1.59 6.09 -10.59
CA ASN A 333 1.81 4.67 -10.83
C ASN A 333 2.93 4.08 -9.95
N SER A 334 3.89 4.90 -9.55
CA SER A 334 5.09 4.48 -8.80
C SER A 334 4.79 4.06 -7.38
N ASP A 335 3.93 4.80 -6.67
CA ASP A 335 3.65 4.59 -5.25
C ASP A 335 2.17 4.38 -4.94
N HIS A 336 1.31 4.38 -5.97
CA HIS A 336 -0.15 4.25 -5.89
C HIS A 336 -0.83 5.26 -4.95
N ARG A 337 -0.20 6.41 -4.70
CA ARG A 337 -0.78 7.50 -3.91
C ARG A 337 -1.44 8.55 -4.81
N VAL A 338 -2.50 9.17 -4.30
CA VAL A 338 -3.21 10.24 -5.00
C VAL A 338 -2.32 11.47 -5.04
N VAL A 339 -2.19 12.09 -6.21
CA VAL A 339 -1.34 13.26 -6.48
C VAL A 339 -2.14 14.49 -6.89
N ALA A 340 -3.34 14.28 -7.44
CA ALA A 340 -4.28 15.35 -7.75
C ALA A 340 -5.73 14.87 -7.64
N LEU A 341 -6.67 15.81 -7.48
CA LEU A 341 -8.10 15.58 -7.56
C LEU A 341 -8.60 16.08 -8.93
N HIS A 342 -9.06 15.18 -9.80
CA HIS A 342 -9.57 15.57 -11.12
C HIS A 342 -10.83 16.42 -10.98
N HIS A 343 -10.88 17.55 -11.68
CA HIS A 343 -12.03 18.46 -11.63
C HIS A 343 -12.31 19.26 -12.90
N CYS A 344 -11.39 19.26 -13.88
CA CYS A 344 -11.61 19.94 -15.16
C CYS A 344 -11.56 18.98 -16.33
N ALA A 345 -12.68 18.93 -17.04
CA ALA A 345 -12.94 18.03 -18.14
C ALA A 345 -12.87 18.79 -19.48
N ASN A 346 -11.75 19.45 -19.78
CA ASN A 346 -11.51 20.09 -21.07
C ASN A 346 -10.05 19.93 -21.50
N CYS A 347 -9.79 19.00 -22.43
CA CYS A 347 -8.45 18.57 -22.79
C CYS A 347 -7.55 19.77 -23.17
N PRO A 348 -6.35 19.92 -22.56
CA PRO A 348 -5.77 19.03 -21.54
C PRO A 348 -6.51 19.04 -20.20
N ASN A 349 -6.75 17.84 -19.66
CA ASN A 349 -7.42 17.65 -18.39
C ASN A 349 -6.56 18.13 -17.23
N ARG A 350 -7.24 18.52 -16.13
CA ARG A 350 -6.59 19.16 -14.98
C ARG A 350 -7.14 18.66 -13.66
N GLY A 351 -6.26 18.62 -12.66
CA GLY A 351 -6.60 18.27 -11.29
C GLY A 351 -5.92 19.18 -10.26
N VAL A 352 -6.64 19.44 -9.17
CA VAL A 352 -6.13 20.23 -8.05
C VAL A 352 -4.99 19.46 -7.38
N PRO A 353 -3.81 20.05 -7.13
CA PRO A 353 -2.71 19.38 -6.46
C PRO A 353 -3.12 18.87 -5.08
N ILE A 354 -2.91 17.57 -4.81
CA ILE A 354 -3.36 16.97 -3.55
C ILE A 354 -2.67 17.61 -2.34
N THR A 355 -1.44 18.10 -2.50
CA THR A 355 -0.67 18.80 -1.46
C THR A 355 -1.36 20.08 -0.99
N SER A 356 -2.08 20.77 -1.88
CA SER A 356 -2.91 21.93 -1.53
C SER A 356 -4.11 21.54 -0.66
N ILE A 357 -4.73 20.39 -0.96
CA ILE A 357 -5.85 19.84 -0.19
C ILE A 357 -5.38 19.32 1.17
N ILE A 358 -4.25 18.60 1.22
CA ILE A 358 -3.59 18.15 2.47
C ILE A 358 -3.35 19.34 3.41
N SER A 359 -2.72 20.40 2.88
CA SER A 359 -2.42 21.61 3.64
C SER A 359 -3.68 22.29 4.17
N HIS A 360 -4.74 22.37 3.36
CA HIS A 360 -6.01 22.99 3.76
C HIS A 360 -6.79 22.17 4.79
N LEU A 361 -6.85 20.85 4.64
CA LEU A 361 -7.54 19.96 5.58
C LEU A 361 -6.85 19.94 6.95
N GLY A 362 -5.51 19.96 6.99
CA GLY A 362 -4.76 19.95 8.24
C GLY A 362 -5.20 18.80 9.16
N SER A 363 -5.71 19.12 10.34
CA SER A 363 -6.17 18.14 11.34
C SER A 363 -7.46 17.40 10.95
N LEU A 364 -8.18 17.85 9.92
CA LEU A 364 -9.36 17.15 9.38
C LEU A 364 -9.00 15.97 8.48
N LEU A 365 -7.70 15.75 8.19
CA LEU A 365 -7.26 14.58 7.45
C LEU A 365 -7.65 13.31 8.21
N PRO A 366 -8.34 12.35 7.55
CA PRO A 366 -8.65 11.07 8.14
C PRO A 366 -7.39 10.30 8.54
N GLN A 367 -7.50 9.46 9.57
CA GLN A 367 -6.41 8.55 9.93
C GLN A 367 -6.00 7.68 8.73
N CYS A 368 -4.69 7.49 8.57
CA CYS A 368 -4.08 6.78 7.43
C CYS A 368 -4.37 7.37 6.05
N ALA A 369 -4.86 8.62 5.96
CA ALA A 369 -4.88 9.36 4.70
C ALA A 369 -3.46 9.64 4.18
N LEU A 370 -2.46 9.74 5.05
CA LEU A 370 -1.04 9.79 4.67
C LEU A 370 -0.36 8.47 5.01
N ARG A 371 0.59 8.04 4.17
CA ARG A 371 1.42 6.86 4.45
C ARG A 371 2.42 7.17 5.57
N SER A 372 2.56 6.24 6.51
CA SER A 372 3.55 6.27 7.59
C SER A 372 3.81 4.84 8.08
N ALA A 373 4.78 4.65 8.98
CA ALA A 373 5.05 3.34 9.60
C ALA A 373 3.80 2.72 10.28
N THR A 374 2.87 3.54 10.79
CA THR A 374 1.62 3.08 11.43
C THR A 374 0.44 3.03 10.45
N CYS A 375 0.64 3.48 9.22
CA CYS A 375 -0.36 3.54 8.15
C CYS A 375 0.30 3.13 6.82
N PRO A 376 0.74 1.86 6.69
CA PRO A 376 1.33 1.36 5.45
C PRO A 376 0.30 1.34 4.32
N ASP A 377 0.76 1.12 3.08
CA ASP A 377 -0.14 0.86 1.96
C ASP A 377 -0.99 -0.39 2.31
N PRO A 378 -2.34 -0.31 2.22
CA PRO A 378 -3.22 -1.43 2.58
C PRO A 378 -3.03 -2.68 1.73
N TYR A 379 -2.25 -2.64 0.65
CA TYR A 379 -2.02 -3.75 -0.26
C TYR A 379 -0.57 -4.21 -0.35
N ASP A 380 0.32 -3.57 0.41
CA ASP A 380 1.77 -3.78 0.42
C ASP A 380 2.16 -4.77 1.52
N VAL A 381 2.91 -5.82 1.15
CA VAL A 381 3.55 -6.76 2.07
C VAL A 381 5.04 -6.47 2.04
N TRP A 382 5.53 -6.00 3.18
CA TRP A 382 6.90 -5.55 3.30
C TRP A 382 7.63 -6.26 4.43
N MET A 383 8.95 -6.21 4.38
CA MET A 383 9.83 -6.79 5.37
C MET A 383 10.88 -5.75 5.76
N ARG A 384 11.43 -5.85 6.97
CA ARG A 384 12.37 -4.84 7.49
C ARG A 384 13.81 -5.15 7.11
N ASP A 385 14.47 -4.23 6.44
CA ASP A 385 15.91 -4.20 6.22
C ASP A 385 16.67 -3.93 7.52
N THR A 386 16.17 -3.02 8.35
CA THR A 386 16.76 -2.68 9.65
C THR A 386 15.67 -2.38 10.69
N TRP A 387 16.05 -2.16 11.95
CA TRP A 387 15.08 -1.75 12.97
C TRP A 387 14.42 -0.40 12.68
N SER A 388 15.08 0.47 11.92
CA SER A 388 14.58 1.81 11.55
C SER A 388 13.63 1.79 10.35
N ASP A 389 13.60 0.69 9.59
CA ASP A 389 12.82 0.54 8.37
C ASP A 389 11.30 0.67 8.65
N THR A 390 10.65 1.48 7.82
CA THR A 390 9.23 1.84 7.84
C THR A 390 8.43 1.20 6.71
N GLY A 391 9.10 0.46 5.82
CA GLY A 391 8.53 -0.20 4.66
C GLY A 391 8.31 0.74 3.48
N LEU A 392 8.94 1.92 3.46
CA LEU A 392 8.92 2.80 2.30
C LEU A 392 9.90 2.30 1.22
N GLU A 393 9.69 2.70 -0.03
CA GLU A 393 10.49 2.23 -1.17
C GLU A 393 10.91 3.42 -2.06
N PRO A 394 12.20 3.79 -2.10
CA PRO A 394 13.24 3.49 -1.09
C PRO A 394 12.91 4.13 0.27
N ASP A 395 13.40 3.55 1.37
CA ASP A 395 13.21 4.12 2.70
C ASP A 395 14.33 5.11 3.07
N SER A 396 13.97 6.36 3.34
CA SER A 396 14.94 7.36 3.80
C SER A 396 15.43 7.09 5.24
N ALA A 397 14.68 6.31 6.03
CA ALA A 397 15.06 5.90 7.38
C ALA A 397 16.15 4.83 7.40
N THR A 398 16.42 4.16 6.28
CA THR A 398 17.48 3.16 6.14
C THR A 398 18.70 3.68 5.36
N ALA A 399 18.66 4.94 4.90
CA ALA A 399 19.79 5.57 4.21
C ALA A 399 21.07 5.51 5.06
N GLY A 400 22.17 5.03 4.46
CA GLY A 400 23.46 4.84 5.11
C GLY A 400 23.58 3.62 6.02
N GLN A 401 22.56 2.75 6.12
CA GLN A 401 22.59 1.56 6.98
C GLN A 401 22.98 0.31 6.19
N ASP A 402 23.42 -0.71 6.93
CA ASP A 402 23.86 -1.99 6.39
C ASP A 402 22.65 -2.90 6.09
N MET A 403 22.39 -3.17 4.82
CA MET A 403 21.20 -3.93 4.38
C MET A 403 21.28 -5.43 4.67
N TRP A 404 22.47 -5.95 4.96
CA TRP A 404 22.71 -7.37 5.27
C TRP A 404 22.50 -7.73 6.75
N ALA A 405 21.93 -6.83 7.54
CA ALA A 405 21.72 -6.98 8.97
C ALA A 405 20.23 -7.13 9.34
N SER A 406 19.39 -7.55 8.39
CA SER A 406 17.94 -7.62 8.62
C SER A 406 17.59 -8.37 9.90
N PRO A 407 16.81 -7.74 10.81
CA PRO A 407 16.28 -8.41 11.99
C PRO A 407 15.12 -9.35 11.64
N TYR A 408 14.63 -9.30 10.39
CA TYR A 408 13.42 -10.01 9.96
C TYR A 408 13.74 -11.34 9.29
N ILE A 409 15.01 -11.69 9.15
CA ILE A 409 15.47 -13.07 8.93
C ILE A 409 16.14 -13.54 10.22
N TRP A 410 15.83 -14.74 10.70
CA TRP A 410 16.64 -15.40 11.72
C TRP A 410 16.65 -16.91 11.53
N ILE A 411 17.68 -17.57 12.07
CA ILE A 411 17.84 -19.02 11.97
C ILE A 411 17.72 -19.61 13.36
N ARG A 412 17.09 -20.78 13.45
CA ARG A 412 17.02 -21.63 14.65
C ARG A 412 17.47 -23.03 14.31
N ARG A 413 18.07 -23.72 15.27
CA ARG A 413 18.47 -25.15 15.12
C ARG A 413 17.34 -26.13 15.42
N ASN A 414 16.23 -25.64 15.98
CA ASN A 414 15.02 -26.41 16.23
C ASN A 414 13.81 -25.68 15.61
N PRO A 415 12.72 -26.40 15.32
CA PRO A 415 11.49 -25.78 14.82
C PRO A 415 10.68 -25.21 16.00
N ASP A 416 11.10 -24.07 16.52
CA ASP A 416 10.51 -23.39 17.69
C ASP A 416 9.14 -22.75 17.41
N GLY A 417 8.68 -22.78 16.16
CA GLY A 417 7.52 -22.02 15.69
C GLY A 417 7.72 -20.51 15.85
N VAL A 418 6.70 -19.80 16.34
CA VAL A 418 6.73 -18.34 16.54
C VAL A 418 7.12 -17.91 17.97
N ALA A 419 7.63 -18.84 18.79
CA ALA A 419 7.89 -18.60 20.20
C ALA A 419 9.09 -17.66 20.46
N ASN A 420 10.04 -17.57 19.52
CA ASN A 420 11.29 -16.83 19.67
C ASN A 420 11.51 -15.86 18.49
N PRO A 421 10.63 -14.88 18.26
CA PRO A 421 10.76 -13.95 17.13
C PRO A 421 12.07 -13.16 17.26
N HIS A 422 12.81 -13.04 16.16
CA HIS A 422 14.06 -12.29 16.06
C HIS A 422 15.26 -12.86 16.84
N VAL A 423 15.14 -14.06 17.44
CA VAL A 423 16.25 -14.69 18.18
C VAL A 423 17.09 -15.57 17.25
N HIS A 424 18.21 -15.04 16.75
CA HIS A 424 19.11 -15.75 15.84
C HIS A 424 20.00 -16.79 16.54
N GLN A 425 20.31 -17.87 15.83
CA GLN A 425 21.35 -18.85 16.13
C GLN A 425 22.15 -19.10 14.86
N ASN A 426 23.47 -19.25 14.99
CA ASN A 426 24.28 -19.75 13.88
C ASN A 426 23.73 -21.12 13.44
N PRO A 427 23.47 -21.31 12.12
CA PRO A 427 23.12 -22.60 11.57
C PRO A 427 24.20 -23.65 11.86
N GLU A 428 23.77 -24.85 12.22
CA GLU A 428 24.64 -25.98 12.52
C GLU A 428 24.84 -26.86 11.27
N LEU A 429 26.09 -27.13 10.90
CA LEU A 429 26.41 -28.00 9.78
C LEU A 429 25.94 -29.44 10.07
N GLY A 430 25.47 -30.15 9.05
CA GLY A 430 25.09 -31.56 9.16
C GLY A 430 23.72 -31.82 9.80
N VAL A 431 23.03 -30.81 10.33
CA VAL A 431 21.65 -30.91 10.82
C VAL A 431 20.69 -30.01 10.05
N THR A 432 19.38 -30.26 10.21
CA THR A 432 18.36 -29.36 9.65
C THR A 432 18.22 -28.13 10.51
N ASN A 433 18.41 -26.97 9.88
CA ASN A 433 18.16 -25.67 10.48
C ASN A 433 16.82 -25.11 9.97
N TYR A 434 16.31 -24.07 10.62
CA TYR A 434 15.02 -23.46 10.27
C TYR A 434 15.21 -21.96 10.10
N ALA A 435 14.99 -21.49 8.87
CA ALA A 435 14.94 -20.07 8.56
C ALA A 435 13.54 -19.54 8.84
N TYR A 436 13.49 -18.44 9.58
CA TYR A 436 12.28 -17.71 9.88
C TYR A 436 12.33 -16.34 9.26
N VAL A 437 11.22 -15.93 8.67
CA VAL A 437 11.06 -14.60 8.11
C VAL A 437 9.78 -13.97 8.60
N LYS A 438 9.89 -12.75 9.13
CA LYS A 438 8.72 -11.96 9.51
C LYS A 438 8.36 -11.03 8.36
N LEU A 439 7.08 -11.02 8.00
CA LEU A 439 6.48 -10.13 7.02
C LEU A 439 5.49 -9.22 7.75
N HIS A 440 5.34 -7.98 7.28
CA HIS A 440 4.25 -7.09 7.64
C HIS A 440 3.18 -7.14 6.57
N GLY A 441 1.92 -7.26 6.99
CA GLY A 441 0.77 -7.11 6.12
C GLY A 441 0.13 -5.76 6.39
N GLY A 442 -0.24 -5.03 5.33
CA GLY A 442 -1.11 -3.87 5.47
C GLY A 442 -2.41 -4.19 6.25
N PRO A 443 -3.19 -3.17 6.65
CA PRO A 443 -4.40 -3.35 7.47
C PRO A 443 -5.50 -4.23 6.86
N ARG A 444 -5.32 -4.73 5.63
CA ARG A 444 -6.24 -5.68 4.99
C ARG A 444 -5.73 -7.12 5.07
N PRO A 445 -6.54 -8.05 5.58
CA PRO A 445 -6.26 -9.47 5.47
C PRO A 445 -6.28 -9.92 4.00
N GLY A 446 -5.53 -10.98 3.68
CA GLY A 446 -5.71 -11.73 2.42
C GLY A 446 -4.54 -11.66 1.45
N ALA A 447 -3.40 -11.06 1.81
CA ALA A 447 -2.22 -11.12 0.95
C ALA A 447 -1.82 -12.59 0.72
N THR A 448 -1.49 -12.89 -0.53
CA THR A 448 -1.17 -14.25 -0.99
C THR A 448 0.03 -14.15 -1.92
N GLY A 449 0.99 -15.05 -1.76
CA GLY A 449 2.25 -15.01 -2.49
C GLY A 449 3.16 -16.15 -2.08
N ARG A 450 4.42 -16.05 -2.46
CA ARG A 450 5.46 -17.03 -2.13
C ARG A 450 6.64 -16.30 -1.51
N LEU A 451 7.07 -16.76 -0.35
CA LEU A 451 8.33 -16.32 0.23
C LEU A 451 9.42 -17.26 -0.27
N LYS A 452 10.34 -16.72 -1.07
CA LYS A 452 11.52 -17.43 -1.56
C LYS A 452 12.74 -17.07 -0.73
N LEU A 453 13.55 -18.07 -0.45
CA LEU A 453 14.76 -17.93 0.35
C LEU A 453 15.96 -18.42 -0.43
N TYR A 454 16.99 -17.58 -0.44
CA TYR A 454 18.22 -17.81 -1.17
C TYR A 454 19.41 -17.71 -0.22
N TYR A 455 20.45 -18.49 -0.49
CA TYR A 455 21.75 -18.28 0.11
C TYR A 455 22.78 -18.02 -0.99
N ALA A 456 23.84 -17.30 -0.65
CA ALA A 456 25.03 -17.19 -1.46
C ALA A 456 26.28 -17.41 -0.59
N ASN A 457 27.33 -17.97 -1.19
CA ASN A 457 28.63 -18.08 -0.53
C ASN A 457 29.11 -16.69 -0.13
N ALA A 458 29.77 -16.58 1.03
CA ALA A 458 30.42 -15.34 1.46
C ALA A 458 31.11 -14.67 0.28
N SER A 459 30.67 -13.47 -0.06
CA SER A 459 31.41 -12.64 -0.99
C SER A 459 31.05 -11.21 -0.67
N THR A 460 32.08 -10.37 -0.64
CA THR A 460 31.96 -8.93 -0.48
C THR A 460 31.50 -8.22 -1.75
N GLY A 461 31.09 -8.99 -2.77
CA GLY A 461 30.16 -8.54 -3.79
C GLY A 461 29.48 -9.72 -4.49
N LEU A 462 28.16 -9.67 -4.51
CA LEU A 462 27.27 -10.73 -5.00
C LEU A 462 26.45 -10.21 -6.18
N ALA A 463 26.45 -10.94 -7.29
CA ALA A 463 25.59 -10.64 -8.43
C ALA A 463 24.23 -11.35 -8.31
N TRP A 464 23.16 -10.55 -8.27
CA TRP A 464 21.79 -11.06 -8.33
C TRP A 464 21.36 -11.36 -9.79
N PRO A 465 20.66 -12.47 -10.06
CA PRO A 465 20.44 -13.64 -9.21
C PRO A 465 21.54 -14.71 -9.36
N THR A 466 22.58 -14.48 -10.18
CA THR A 466 23.50 -15.55 -10.63
C THR A 466 24.28 -16.23 -9.51
N ASP A 467 24.63 -15.50 -8.46
CA ASP A 467 25.44 -16.02 -7.35
C ASP A 467 24.59 -16.64 -6.22
N TRP A 468 23.26 -16.64 -6.38
CA TRP A 468 22.31 -17.02 -5.33
C TRP A 468 21.64 -18.35 -5.60
N THR A 469 21.65 -19.24 -4.61
CA THR A 469 21.03 -20.56 -4.64
C THR A 469 19.77 -20.57 -3.79
N GLN A 470 18.63 -20.91 -4.39
CA GLN A 470 17.36 -21.02 -3.67
C GLN A 470 17.35 -22.27 -2.79
N PHE A 471 16.99 -22.14 -1.51
CA PHE A 471 16.81 -23.26 -0.59
C PHE A 471 15.40 -23.34 0.00
N GLY A 472 14.61 -22.27 -0.09
CA GLY A 472 13.24 -22.22 0.42
C GLY A 472 12.27 -21.59 -0.57
N ASP A 473 11.05 -22.11 -0.59
CA ASP A 473 9.94 -21.57 -1.38
C ASP A 473 8.60 -21.93 -0.72
N VAL A 474 8.08 -20.99 0.07
CA VAL A 474 6.93 -21.22 0.95
C VAL A 474 5.72 -20.42 0.45
N ALA A 475 4.63 -21.13 0.15
CA ALA A 475 3.36 -20.49 -0.18
C ALA A 475 2.73 -19.89 1.08
N VAL A 476 2.35 -18.61 1.01
CA VAL A 476 1.60 -17.91 2.05
C VAL A 476 0.22 -17.60 1.48
N ASN A 477 -0.82 -18.16 2.10
CA ASN A 477 -2.21 -17.99 1.69
C ASN A 477 -2.98 -17.26 2.78
N GLY A 478 -3.52 -16.08 2.47
CA GLY A 478 -4.43 -15.39 3.39
C GLY A 478 -3.75 -14.84 4.64
N PHE A 479 -2.89 -13.84 4.44
CA PHE A 479 -2.24 -13.07 5.51
C PHE A 479 -3.27 -12.46 6.49
N THR A 480 -3.04 -12.54 7.80
CA THR A 480 -3.81 -11.77 8.81
C THR A 480 -3.23 -10.36 8.93
N PRO A 481 -4.03 -9.32 9.27
CA PRO A 481 -3.48 -7.98 9.50
C PRO A 481 -2.35 -7.98 10.54
N ASP A 482 -1.46 -6.99 10.46
CA ASP A 482 -0.21 -6.82 11.22
C ASP A 482 0.98 -7.62 10.70
N THR A 483 1.22 -8.82 11.21
CA THR A 483 2.46 -9.55 10.92
C THR A 483 2.24 -11.04 10.74
N HIS A 484 3.09 -11.66 9.93
CA HIS A 484 3.12 -13.10 9.72
C HIS A 484 4.56 -13.59 9.77
N ILE A 485 4.79 -14.74 10.39
CA ILE A 485 6.11 -15.36 10.46
C ILE A 485 6.06 -16.64 9.65
N VAL A 486 6.89 -16.71 8.62
CA VAL A 486 7.06 -17.88 7.75
C VAL A 486 8.26 -18.66 8.24
N GLN A 487 8.14 -19.99 8.27
CA GLN A 487 9.21 -20.92 8.60
C GLN A 487 9.56 -21.76 7.36
N ALA A 488 10.84 -21.94 7.07
CA ALA A 488 11.34 -22.83 6.04
C ALA A 488 12.53 -23.67 6.55
N PRO A 489 12.55 -25.00 6.28
CA PRO A 489 13.71 -25.82 6.62
C PRO A 489 14.90 -25.52 5.69
N TRP A 490 16.10 -25.58 6.23
CA TRP A 490 17.37 -25.51 5.51
C TRP A 490 18.25 -26.69 5.95
N SER A 491 18.22 -27.77 5.17
CA SER A 491 18.90 -29.04 5.50
C SER A 491 20.16 -29.29 4.69
N SER A 492 20.30 -28.67 3.52
CA SER A 492 21.44 -28.79 2.62
C SER A 492 22.36 -27.59 2.76
N LEU A 493 23.03 -27.49 3.91
CA LEU A 493 23.96 -26.40 4.17
C LEU A 493 25.21 -26.58 3.28
N PRO A 494 25.67 -25.51 2.60
CA PRO A 494 26.78 -25.56 1.63
C PRO A 494 28.15 -25.91 2.24
N GLY A 495 28.33 -25.72 3.55
CA GLY A 495 29.57 -25.95 4.28
C GLY A 495 29.68 -25.00 5.46
N GLU A 496 30.72 -25.14 6.29
CA GLU A 496 31.06 -24.13 7.29
C GLU A 496 31.38 -22.78 6.64
N GLY A 497 31.35 -21.71 7.43
CA GLY A 497 31.78 -20.38 7.02
C GLY A 497 30.65 -19.37 6.89
N HIS A 498 30.97 -18.25 6.26
CA HIS A 498 30.03 -17.14 6.10
C HIS A 498 29.09 -17.31 4.88
N TYR A 499 27.83 -16.94 5.05
CA TYR A 499 26.82 -16.97 3.99
C TYR A 499 25.88 -15.77 4.09
N CYS A 500 25.44 -15.31 2.93
CA CYS A 500 24.41 -14.30 2.79
C CYS A 500 23.06 -15.00 2.57
N LEU A 501 21.99 -14.51 3.21
CA LEU A 501 20.62 -14.98 3.04
C LEU A 501 19.74 -13.86 2.50
N VAL A 502 18.96 -14.14 1.47
CA VAL A 502 17.95 -13.22 0.96
C VAL A 502 16.58 -13.85 1.12
N ALA A 503 15.64 -13.08 1.67
CA ALA A 503 14.23 -13.40 1.61
C ALA A 503 13.56 -12.48 0.59
N ARG A 504 12.82 -13.07 -0.34
CA ARG A 504 12.16 -12.38 -1.43
C ARG A 504 10.69 -12.77 -1.47
N TRP A 505 9.82 -11.80 -1.20
CA TRP A 505 8.38 -11.96 -1.33
C TRP A 505 7.97 -11.81 -2.79
N GLU A 506 7.34 -12.84 -3.35
CA GLU A 506 6.75 -12.81 -4.67
C GLU A 506 5.24 -12.86 -4.58
N SER A 507 4.57 -11.79 -4.98
CA SER A 507 3.14 -11.79 -5.17
C SER A 507 2.78 -11.07 -6.45
N ALA A 508 1.91 -11.67 -7.26
CA ALA A 508 1.27 -10.92 -8.34
C ALA A 508 0.51 -9.72 -7.79
N ALA A 509 -0.02 -9.85 -6.57
CA ALA A 509 -0.82 -8.83 -5.93
C ALA A 509 0.02 -7.68 -5.35
N ASP A 510 1.33 -7.91 -5.20
CA ASP A 510 2.32 -7.01 -4.60
C ASP A 510 3.68 -7.25 -5.27
N PRO A 511 3.84 -6.83 -6.54
CA PRO A 511 5.08 -6.95 -7.29
C PRO A 511 6.13 -5.94 -6.80
N MET A 512 7.40 -6.24 -7.08
CA MET A 512 8.53 -5.34 -6.89
C MET A 512 8.23 -3.95 -7.48
N SER A 513 8.39 -2.91 -6.66
CA SER A 513 8.16 -1.52 -7.05
C SER A 513 9.18 -1.02 -8.08
N PHE A 514 10.42 -1.53 -8.02
CA PHE A 514 11.49 -1.21 -8.96
C PHE A 514 12.02 -2.48 -9.62
N THR A 515 12.39 -2.37 -10.90
CA THR A 515 13.02 -3.48 -11.62
C THR A 515 14.33 -3.86 -10.97
N GLU A 516 14.46 -5.13 -10.56
CA GLU A 516 15.68 -5.68 -9.98
C GLU A 516 16.85 -5.58 -10.97
N THR A 517 18.01 -5.16 -10.45
CA THR A 517 19.31 -5.10 -11.11
C THR A 517 20.18 -6.28 -10.70
N THR A 518 21.44 -6.29 -11.14
CA THR A 518 22.44 -7.27 -10.68
C THR A 518 23.01 -6.97 -9.29
N ASP A 519 22.78 -5.77 -8.75
CA ASP A 519 23.31 -5.33 -7.45
C ASP A 519 22.28 -5.61 -6.36
N ILE A 520 22.60 -6.54 -5.45
CA ILE A 520 21.67 -6.95 -4.39
C ILE A 520 21.39 -5.82 -3.39
N ASP A 521 22.37 -4.97 -3.07
CA ASP A 521 22.18 -3.86 -2.13
C ASP A 521 21.21 -2.83 -2.74
N THR A 522 21.38 -2.53 -4.03
CA THR A 522 20.41 -1.71 -4.79
C THR A 522 19.01 -2.32 -4.77
N ASN A 523 18.89 -3.63 -5.00
CA ASN A 523 17.59 -4.30 -5.05
C ASN A 523 16.85 -4.28 -3.71
N VAL A 524 17.57 -4.54 -2.61
CA VAL A 524 17.03 -4.51 -1.24
C VAL A 524 16.56 -3.09 -0.88
N ARG A 525 17.41 -2.07 -1.10
CA ARG A 525 17.05 -0.67 -0.81
C ARG A 525 15.84 -0.16 -1.60
N GLN A 526 15.68 -0.65 -2.82
CA GLN A 526 14.61 -0.20 -3.70
C GLN A 526 13.30 -0.95 -3.46
N ASN A 527 13.34 -2.18 -2.96
CA ASN A 527 12.16 -3.04 -2.85
C ASN A 527 12.00 -3.60 -1.43
N ASN A 528 10.97 -3.16 -0.73
CA ASN A 528 10.62 -3.59 0.62
C ASN A 528 10.15 -5.07 0.68
N ASN A 529 9.95 -5.68 -0.49
CA ASN A 529 9.66 -7.10 -0.66
C ASN A 529 10.92 -7.98 -0.59
N ILE A 530 12.11 -7.39 -0.47
CA ILE A 530 13.40 -8.09 -0.40
C ILE A 530 14.12 -7.64 0.87
N ILE A 531 14.62 -8.58 1.66
CA ILE A 531 15.49 -8.30 2.81
C ILE A 531 16.71 -9.20 2.75
N TRP A 532 17.83 -8.72 3.31
CA TRP A 532 19.10 -9.44 3.33
C TRP A 532 19.63 -9.61 4.75
N ARG A 533 20.11 -10.81 5.06
CA ARG A 533 20.79 -11.12 6.32
C ARG A 533 22.02 -11.97 6.12
N ASN A 534 23.08 -11.65 6.83
CA ASN A 534 24.27 -12.47 6.94
C ASN A 534 24.19 -13.50 8.08
N VAL A 535 24.73 -14.69 7.85
CA VAL A 535 24.81 -15.79 8.81
C VAL A 535 26.15 -16.51 8.72
N ASN A 536 26.54 -17.23 9.78
CA ASN A 536 27.69 -18.13 9.76
C ASN A 536 27.23 -19.55 10.06
N ILE A 537 27.56 -20.47 9.16
CA ILE A 537 27.37 -21.89 9.37
C ILE A 537 28.56 -22.39 10.19
N VAL A 538 28.28 -23.02 11.32
CA VAL A 538 29.28 -23.53 12.26
C VAL A 538 29.09 -25.02 12.47
N ASP A 539 30.16 -25.69 12.89
CA ASP A 539 30.11 -27.02 13.50
C ASP A 539 30.33 -26.85 15.01
N LEU A 540 29.26 -26.97 15.80
CA LEU A 540 29.30 -26.81 17.25
C LEU A 540 29.85 -28.06 17.97
N GLU A 541 30.00 -29.20 17.29
CA GLU A 541 30.61 -30.40 17.88
C GLU A 541 32.15 -30.32 17.92
N SER A 542 32.76 -29.54 17.03
CA SER A 542 34.22 -29.41 16.96
C SER A 542 34.82 -28.24 17.75
N GLY A 543 33.99 -27.31 18.25
CA GLY A 543 34.44 -26.14 19.00
C GLY A 543 35.32 -25.23 18.14
N SER A 544 34.77 -24.69 17.06
CA SER A 544 35.57 -23.93 16.10
C SER A 544 36.08 -22.60 16.67
N GLU A 545 37.40 -22.50 16.83
CA GLU A 545 38.16 -21.27 17.08
C GLU A 545 38.53 -20.54 15.77
N GLU A 546 38.28 -21.15 14.60
CA GLU A 546 38.68 -20.65 13.27
C GLU A 546 37.47 -20.54 12.34
N VAL A 547 37.17 -19.32 11.90
CA VAL A 547 36.17 -19.06 10.85
C VAL A 547 36.87 -18.59 9.58
N HIS A 548 36.18 -18.72 8.45
CA HIS A 548 36.67 -18.25 7.17
C HIS A 548 35.64 -17.38 6.44
N PHE A 549 36.15 -16.43 5.66
CA PHE A 549 35.33 -15.57 4.81
C PHE A 549 36.07 -15.20 3.53
N ILE A 550 35.33 -14.80 2.49
CA ILE A 550 35.92 -14.47 1.19
C ILE A 550 35.86 -12.96 0.97
N VAL A 551 36.96 -12.42 0.44
CA VAL A 551 37.05 -11.06 -0.09
C VAL A 551 37.10 -11.16 -1.61
N ARG A 552 36.22 -10.43 -2.31
CA ARG A 552 36.06 -10.43 -3.77
C ARG A 552 35.97 -9.01 -4.32
N ASN A 553 36.54 -8.80 -5.51
CA ASN A 553 36.26 -7.61 -6.32
C ASN A 553 35.17 -7.90 -7.38
N VAL A 554 34.07 -7.14 -7.34
CA VAL A 554 32.95 -7.23 -8.30
C VAL A 554 32.98 -6.18 -9.40
N HIS A 555 33.93 -5.26 -9.37
CA HIS A 555 34.08 -4.23 -10.39
C HIS A 555 35.11 -4.66 -11.43
N GLU A 556 34.87 -4.25 -12.68
CA GLU A 556 35.80 -4.52 -13.77
C GLU A 556 37.18 -3.88 -13.53
N GLY A 557 38.24 -4.62 -13.86
CA GLY A 557 39.63 -4.24 -13.64
C GLY A 557 40.14 -4.56 -12.23
N ILE A 558 41.35 -4.11 -11.94
CA ILE A 558 41.93 -4.21 -10.59
C ILE A 558 41.38 -3.07 -9.74
N ARG A 559 41.01 -3.37 -8.49
CA ARG A 559 40.59 -2.38 -7.49
C ARG A 559 41.37 -2.54 -6.20
N ALA A 560 41.63 -1.39 -5.56
CA ALA A 560 42.11 -1.33 -4.19
C ALA A 560 40.89 -1.37 -3.26
N LEU A 561 40.75 -2.45 -2.51
CA LEU A 561 39.65 -2.64 -1.58
C LEU A 561 40.11 -2.32 -0.15
N ARG A 562 39.19 -1.76 0.65
CA ARG A 562 39.38 -1.58 2.08
C ARG A 562 38.58 -2.64 2.83
N LEU A 563 39.21 -3.37 3.74
CA LEU A 563 38.56 -4.38 4.58
C LEU A 563 38.67 -3.98 6.06
N ALA A 564 37.54 -3.71 6.69
CA ALA A 564 37.48 -3.29 8.09
C ALA A 564 36.86 -4.38 8.97
N VAL A 565 37.62 -4.89 9.93
CA VAL A 565 37.05 -5.54 11.11
C VAL A 565 36.51 -4.44 12.03
N ARG A 566 35.22 -4.41 12.33
CA ARG A 566 34.53 -3.33 13.06
C ARG A 566 33.84 -3.88 14.30
N VAL A 567 33.98 -3.19 15.43
CA VAL A 567 33.10 -3.38 16.59
C VAL A 567 31.94 -2.39 16.47
N PRO A 568 30.67 -2.86 16.44
CA PRO A 568 29.50 -1.98 16.40
C PRO A 568 29.54 -0.95 17.53
N ALA A 569 29.09 0.27 17.26
CA ALA A 569 29.17 1.37 18.22
C ALA A 569 28.50 1.05 19.58
N ALA A 570 27.42 0.26 19.55
CA ALA A 570 26.72 -0.19 20.75
C ALA A 570 27.55 -1.12 21.65
N ASP A 571 28.50 -1.87 21.07
CA ASP A 571 29.30 -2.87 21.77
C ASP A 571 30.70 -2.36 22.17
N ARG A 572 31.08 -1.14 21.78
CA ARG A 572 32.41 -0.57 22.08
C ARG A 572 32.72 -0.39 23.57
N GLN A 573 31.70 -0.44 24.43
CA GLN A 573 31.89 -0.45 25.89
C GLN A 573 32.37 -1.81 26.42
N ARG A 574 32.12 -2.89 25.66
CA ARG A 574 32.52 -4.26 25.97
C ARG A 574 32.92 -4.99 24.67
N PRO A 575 33.99 -4.54 23.98
CA PRO A 575 34.39 -5.12 22.71
C PRO A 575 34.90 -6.55 22.89
N PHE A 576 34.78 -7.40 21.87
CA PHE A 576 35.43 -8.72 21.93
C PHE A 576 36.96 -8.59 21.91
N PRO A 577 37.59 -7.87 20.96
CA PRO A 577 39.03 -7.61 21.02
C PRO A 577 39.40 -6.91 22.33
N GLY A 578 40.31 -7.52 23.10
CA GLY A 578 40.83 -6.97 24.35
C GLY A 578 40.05 -7.36 25.62
N ASN A 579 38.71 -7.34 25.61
CA ASN A 579 37.92 -7.74 26.79
C ASN A 579 37.39 -9.17 26.69
N GLY A 580 36.68 -9.50 25.60
CA GLY A 580 36.10 -10.84 25.40
C GLY A 580 37.12 -11.89 24.95
N GLY A 581 38.19 -11.47 24.30
CA GLY A 581 39.18 -12.36 23.72
C GLY A 581 40.14 -11.69 22.74
N ARG A 582 40.83 -12.50 21.95
CA ARG A 582 41.73 -12.08 20.86
C ARG A 582 41.10 -12.44 19.53
N VAL A 583 41.30 -11.56 18.55
CA VAL A 583 40.89 -11.78 17.16
C VAL A 583 42.12 -11.70 16.29
N VAL A 584 42.43 -12.76 15.56
CA VAL A 584 43.57 -12.80 14.63
C VAL A 584 43.05 -13.03 13.21
N VAL A 585 43.38 -12.14 12.28
CA VAL A 585 43.04 -12.27 10.86
C VAL A 585 44.26 -12.72 10.08
N ARG A 586 44.08 -13.72 9.21
CA ARG A 586 45.12 -14.24 8.32
C ARG A 586 44.76 -14.01 6.86
N LEU A 587 45.63 -13.28 6.17
CA LEU A 587 45.60 -13.14 4.71
C LEU A 587 46.26 -14.37 4.05
N PRO A 588 45.75 -14.85 2.90
CA PRO A 588 46.46 -15.82 2.07
C PRO A 588 47.82 -15.29 1.62
N ASP A 589 48.82 -16.16 1.54
CA ASP A 589 50.21 -15.77 1.24
C ASP A 589 50.35 -14.96 -0.06
N GLU A 590 49.56 -15.29 -1.09
CA GLU A 590 49.54 -14.56 -2.36
C GLU A 590 48.95 -13.15 -2.22
N LEU A 591 47.85 -13.02 -1.50
CA LEU A 591 47.23 -11.71 -1.25
C LEU A 591 48.12 -10.84 -0.35
N PHE A 592 48.73 -11.43 0.68
CA PHE A 592 49.65 -10.71 1.56
C PHE A 592 50.87 -10.16 0.81
N LYS A 593 51.50 -10.96 -0.06
CA LYS A 593 52.64 -10.50 -0.86
C LYS A 593 52.29 -9.31 -1.74
N ARG A 594 51.17 -9.40 -2.48
CA ARG A 594 50.72 -8.29 -3.34
C ARG A 594 50.33 -7.06 -2.55
N TRP A 595 49.67 -7.25 -1.40
CA TRP A 595 49.33 -6.16 -0.48
C TRP A 595 50.57 -5.42 0.03
N VAL A 596 51.66 -6.13 0.35
CA VAL A 596 52.95 -5.52 0.73
C VAL A 596 53.59 -4.79 -0.45
N GLU A 597 53.57 -5.39 -1.65
CA GLU A 597 54.16 -4.79 -2.87
C GLU A 597 53.52 -3.45 -3.24
N VAL A 598 52.20 -3.30 -3.05
CA VAL A 598 51.48 -2.04 -3.30
C VAL A 598 51.57 -1.04 -2.14
N GLY A 599 52.30 -1.37 -1.06
CA GLY A 599 52.48 -0.48 0.09
C GLY A 599 51.28 -0.44 1.04
N GLY A 600 50.53 -1.54 1.12
CA GLY A 600 49.36 -1.70 1.97
C GLY A 600 49.62 -1.40 3.45
N LYS A 601 48.57 -0.92 4.14
CA LYS A 601 48.64 -0.49 5.55
C LYS A 601 47.53 -1.12 6.36
N ALA A 602 47.85 -1.50 7.59
CA ALA A 602 46.87 -1.97 8.57
C ALA A 602 46.75 -0.95 9.71
N GLU A 603 45.52 -0.53 10.02
CA GLU A 603 45.18 0.36 11.13
C GLU A 603 44.46 -0.44 12.23
N GLY A 604 44.68 -0.10 13.50
CA GLY A 604 44.04 -0.81 14.64
C GLY A 604 44.48 -2.26 14.82
N MET A 605 45.49 -2.71 14.06
CA MET A 605 45.98 -4.08 14.03
C MET A 605 47.49 -4.14 14.26
N LYS A 606 47.95 -5.24 14.85
CA LYS A 606 49.36 -5.57 15.05
C LYS A 606 49.72 -6.84 14.27
N MET A 607 50.70 -6.76 13.38
CA MET A 607 51.22 -7.94 12.69
C MET A 607 51.96 -8.84 13.69
N LEU A 608 51.55 -10.11 13.78
CA LEU A 608 52.16 -11.12 14.65
C LEU A 608 53.28 -11.87 13.92
N ARG A 609 53.01 -12.24 12.67
CA ARG A 609 53.94 -12.84 11.71
C ARG A 609 53.45 -12.53 10.29
N GLU A 610 54.23 -12.90 9.28
CA GLU A 610 53.85 -12.70 7.88
C GLU A 610 52.42 -13.20 7.61
N GLY A 611 51.56 -12.31 7.12
CA GLY A 611 50.16 -12.59 6.80
C GLY A 611 49.19 -12.67 7.98
N GLU A 612 49.63 -12.62 9.24
CA GLU A 612 48.77 -12.71 10.43
C GLU A 612 48.76 -11.45 11.29
N PHE A 613 47.56 -10.96 11.61
CA PHE A 613 47.33 -9.69 12.26
C PHE A 613 46.35 -9.84 13.42
N GLU A 614 46.75 -9.40 14.61
CA GLU A 614 45.87 -9.29 15.76
C GLU A 614 45.15 -7.95 15.75
N VAL A 615 43.83 -7.96 15.97
CA VAL A 615 43.03 -6.75 16.17
C VAL A 615 43.25 -6.27 17.60
N VAL A 616 43.84 -5.07 17.75
CA VAL A 616 44.24 -4.53 19.06
C VAL A 616 43.46 -3.29 19.48
N SER A 617 42.74 -2.65 18.54
CA SER A 617 41.87 -1.51 18.86
C SER A 617 40.48 -2.00 19.31
N PRO A 618 39.85 -1.34 20.30
CA PRO A 618 38.49 -1.64 20.73
C PRO A 618 37.43 -1.24 19.69
N GLU A 619 37.77 -0.40 18.70
CA GLU A 619 36.92 -0.07 17.56
C GLU A 619 37.03 -1.10 16.42
N GLY A 620 38.10 -1.91 16.41
CA GLY A 620 38.40 -2.88 15.37
C GLY A 620 39.71 -2.59 14.64
N GLY A 621 39.83 -2.99 13.37
CA GLY A 621 41.01 -2.75 12.57
C GLY A 621 40.75 -2.80 11.06
N VAL A 622 41.62 -2.19 10.27
CA VAL A 622 41.37 -1.95 8.84
C VAL A 622 42.59 -2.30 8.01
N PHE A 623 42.40 -3.13 6.98
CA PHE A 623 43.35 -3.27 5.88
C PHE A 623 42.99 -2.27 4.77
N HIS A 624 43.95 -1.45 4.38
CA HIS A 624 43.86 -0.54 3.24
C HIS A 624 44.61 -1.11 2.04
N GLU A 625 44.19 -0.76 0.82
CA GLU A 625 44.89 -1.11 -0.43
C GLU A 625 44.99 -2.62 -0.71
N LEU A 626 43.94 -3.41 -0.44
CA LEU A 626 43.92 -4.83 -0.84
C LEU A 626 43.71 -4.93 -2.37
N PRO A 627 44.72 -5.33 -3.16
CA PRO A 627 44.61 -5.30 -4.62
C PRO A 627 43.95 -6.60 -5.11
N LEU A 628 42.78 -6.47 -5.75
CA LEU A 628 42.02 -7.60 -6.29
C LEU A 628 41.59 -7.35 -7.73
N GLY A 629 41.86 -8.31 -8.62
CA GLY A 629 41.38 -8.32 -9.99
C GLY A 629 39.88 -8.59 -10.11
N PHE A 630 39.29 -8.35 -11.29
CA PHE A 630 37.86 -8.57 -11.52
C PHE A 630 37.49 -10.04 -11.27
N ARG A 631 36.51 -10.27 -10.38
CA ARG A 631 36.07 -11.59 -9.90
C ARG A 631 37.15 -12.41 -9.19
N GLU A 632 38.27 -11.79 -8.83
CA GLU A 632 39.27 -12.45 -8.02
C GLU A 632 38.77 -12.61 -6.58
N GLU A 633 39.02 -13.77 -5.99
CA GLU A 633 38.54 -14.17 -4.67
C GLU A 633 39.67 -14.72 -3.82
N HIS A 634 39.69 -14.33 -2.55
CA HIS A 634 40.62 -14.87 -1.56
C HIS A 634 39.87 -15.22 -0.29
N GLN A 635 40.11 -16.43 0.22
CA GLN A 635 39.55 -16.90 1.50
C GLN A 635 40.48 -16.49 2.64
N LEU A 636 40.02 -15.55 3.46
CA LEU A 636 40.69 -15.12 4.68
C LEU A 636 40.24 -16.00 5.84
N ARG A 637 41.11 -16.15 6.83
CA ARG A 637 40.81 -16.86 8.07
C ARG A 637 40.80 -15.90 9.24
N MET A 638 39.92 -16.12 10.19
CA MET A 638 39.86 -15.37 11.43
C MET A 638 39.77 -16.32 12.61
N PHE A 639 40.63 -16.10 13.58
CA PHE A 639 40.76 -16.92 14.77
C PHE A 639 40.25 -16.14 15.98
N PHE A 640 39.48 -16.82 16.83
CA PHE A 640 38.95 -16.27 18.07
C PHE A 640 39.50 -17.06 19.26
N GLU A 641 40.19 -16.36 20.16
CA GLU A 641 40.69 -16.94 21.41
C GLU A 641 39.96 -16.28 22.58
N ARG A 642 39.26 -17.06 23.41
CA ARG A 642 38.48 -16.54 24.54
C ARG A 642 39.39 -16.01 25.65
N SER A 643 39.04 -14.84 26.20
CA SER A 643 39.62 -14.32 27.45
C SER A 643 39.02 -15.00 28.68
N ALA A 644 39.80 -15.15 29.74
CA ALA A 644 39.31 -15.58 31.06
C ALA A 644 38.25 -14.61 31.62
N ASP A 645 38.33 -13.34 31.25
CA ASP A 645 37.42 -12.27 31.71
C ASP A 645 36.14 -12.16 30.86
N ALA A 646 35.97 -13.06 29.89
CA ALA A 646 34.82 -13.03 29.00
C ALA A 646 33.50 -13.28 29.76
N THR A 647 32.51 -12.42 29.54
CA THR A 647 31.20 -12.51 30.19
C THR A 647 30.21 -13.34 29.37
N PRO A 648 29.10 -13.81 29.96
CA PRO A 648 28.08 -14.59 29.27
C PRO A 648 27.29 -13.92 28.17
N GLU A 649 27.31 -12.60 28.15
CA GLU A 649 26.59 -11.83 27.15
C GLU A 649 27.31 -11.94 25.79
N PRO A 650 26.57 -12.11 24.69
CA PRO A 650 27.17 -12.23 23.37
C PRO A 650 27.95 -10.97 23.00
N TYR A 651 29.03 -11.13 22.24
CA TYR A 651 29.79 -10.02 21.66
C TYR A 651 29.51 -9.96 20.15
N HIS A 652 29.57 -8.76 19.57
CA HIS A 652 29.38 -8.58 18.12
C HIS A 652 30.65 -8.06 17.47
N LEU A 653 30.99 -8.63 16.31
CA LEU A 653 32.08 -8.18 15.45
C LEU A 653 31.62 -8.20 14.01
N GLU A 654 32.05 -7.24 13.20
CA GLU A 654 31.73 -7.17 11.79
C GLU A 654 33.00 -7.16 10.95
N VAL A 655 32.93 -7.64 9.71
CA VAL A 655 33.98 -7.48 8.70
C VAL A 655 33.36 -6.87 7.46
N VAL A 656 33.73 -5.64 7.11
CA VAL A 656 33.06 -4.85 6.07
C VAL A 656 34.04 -4.47 4.97
N GLN A 657 33.66 -4.68 3.71
CA GLN A 657 34.42 -4.26 2.55
C GLN A 657 33.89 -2.95 1.99
N PHE A 658 34.81 -2.07 1.60
CA PHE A 658 34.53 -0.80 0.93
C PHE A 658 35.33 -0.69 -0.35
N ASP A 659 34.77 0.01 -1.33
CA ASP A 659 35.52 0.52 -2.48
C ASP A 659 36.36 1.71 -2.00
N GLN A 660 37.68 1.61 -2.11
CA GLN A 660 38.58 2.65 -1.62
C GLN A 660 38.51 3.92 -2.48
N ASP A 661 38.18 3.80 -3.78
CA ASP A 661 38.08 4.93 -4.71
C ASP A 661 36.75 5.68 -4.59
N LYS A 662 35.79 5.11 -3.85
CA LYS A 662 34.50 5.73 -3.54
C LYS A 662 34.16 5.55 -2.06
N PRO A 663 34.91 6.16 -1.13
CA PRO A 663 34.70 6.00 0.31
C PRO A 663 33.34 6.55 0.77
N ASP A 664 32.73 7.45 -0.03
CA ASP A 664 31.38 8.00 0.18
C ASP A 664 30.26 7.04 -0.28
N ARG A 665 30.60 5.96 -0.97
CA ARG A 665 29.65 4.91 -1.34
C ARG A 665 29.43 4.01 -0.12
N GLU A 666 28.17 3.69 0.13
CA GLU A 666 27.77 2.62 1.04
C GLU A 666 28.60 1.36 0.72
N SER A 667 29.07 0.71 1.78
CA SER A 667 29.86 -0.52 1.77
C SER A 667 29.45 -1.54 0.69
N LEU A 668 30.42 -2.21 0.07
CA LEU A 668 30.17 -3.22 -0.97
C LEU A 668 29.52 -4.50 -0.41
N GLY A 669 29.73 -4.75 0.88
CA GLY A 669 29.22 -5.90 1.61
C GLY A 669 29.94 -6.03 2.94
N GLY A 670 29.37 -6.79 3.86
CA GLY A 670 30.00 -7.07 5.14
C GLY A 670 29.66 -8.45 5.67
N ILE A 671 30.07 -8.75 6.89
CA ILE A 671 29.89 -10.00 7.62
C ILE A 671 29.68 -9.63 9.08
N GLY A 672 28.75 -10.27 9.77
CA GLY A 672 28.58 -10.14 11.23
C GLY A 672 28.89 -11.43 11.95
N TYR A 673 29.43 -11.35 13.16
CA TYR A 673 29.74 -12.47 14.04
C TYR A 673 29.11 -12.22 15.42
N ASP A 674 28.18 -13.10 15.80
CA ASP A 674 27.66 -13.19 17.16
C ASP A 674 28.52 -14.20 17.95
N ILE A 675 29.34 -13.70 18.86
CA ILE A 675 30.33 -14.51 19.59
C ILE A 675 29.80 -14.82 20.99
N TYR A 676 29.55 -16.11 21.24
CA TYR A 676 29.13 -16.63 22.54
C TYR A 676 30.30 -17.30 23.24
N THR A 677 30.50 -17.00 24.52
CA THR A 677 31.69 -17.43 25.27
C THR A 677 31.41 -18.62 26.19
N HIS A 678 30.27 -19.30 25.99
CA HIS A 678 29.83 -20.47 26.76
C HIS A 678 29.68 -21.72 25.91
N GLY A 679 30.24 -22.81 26.44
CA GLY A 679 30.04 -24.19 25.99
C GLY A 679 31.02 -25.07 26.76
N GLU A 680 30.55 -26.03 27.54
CA GLU A 680 31.42 -27.14 27.95
C GLU A 680 31.85 -27.85 26.66
N PRO A 681 33.15 -28.02 26.40
CA PRO A 681 33.57 -28.94 25.35
C PRO A 681 33.05 -30.32 25.77
N LYS A 682 32.11 -30.90 25.01
CA LYS A 682 31.93 -32.34 25.14
C LYS A 682 33.25 -32.99 24.69
N PRO A 683 33.75 -34.02 25.40
CA PRO A 683 34.94 -34.71 24.97
C PRO A 683 34.74 -35.20 23.55
N LYS A 684 35.72 -34.95 22.67
CA LYS A 684 35.81 -35.63 21.37
C LYS A 684 35.80 -37.13 21.65
N GLU A 685 34.78 -37.85 21.16
CA GLU A 685 34.79 -39.32 21.14
C GLU A 685 35.73 -39.85 20.05
#